data_AF-V4RHX7-F1
#
_entry.id   AF-V4RHX7-F1
#
_cell.length_a   1.000
_cell.length_b   1.000
_cell.length_c   1.000
_cell.angle_alpha   90.00
_cell.angle_beta   90.00
_cell.angle_gamma   90.00
#
_symmetry.space_group_name_H-M   'P 1'
#
loop_
_entity.id
_entity.type
_entity.pdbx_description
1 polymer ?
#
loop_
_entity_poly.entity_id
_entity_poly.type
_entity_poly.pdbx_seq_one_letter_code
_entity_poly.pdbx_strand_id
1 'polypeptide(L)'
;MYWLATRNAVVSFPKLRSLSSVFLRSPLRNYSPFRPSTLLLTRRFGQAYCFKDRRSLRGITKSSKKVKGSNNNILSDKDLSHIMWWQERLQMCRKPSTLHLVNRLKYSNLLGLDVNLKNGSLKEGTLNWEMLQFKSKFPREVLLCRVGDFYEAIGIDACILVEYAGLNPFGGLRPESIPKAGCPVVNLRQTLDDLTRNGYSVCIVEEVQGPTQARSRKSRFISGHAHPGSPYVFGLVGIDHDLDFPEPMPVIGVSRSAKGYCIISILETMKTYSLEDGLTEDALVTKLRTSRYHHLFLHTSLRQNTSGTSRWGEYGEGGLLWGECIARHFEWFEGDPVIELLLKVKELYGLENEVTFRNVTVSYENRPRPLHLGTATQIGAIPTEGIPCLLKVLLPSNCSGLPILYVRDLLLNPPAYEIASTIQAICKLMSKVTCSIPEFTCVAPAKLVKLLELREANHIEFCRIKNVLDEILHMYGNSELNEILELLMDPTWVVTGLKIDFETLVEECRLASVRIGEMISLDGESDQKICSYDNIPSEFFEDMESTWKGRVKRIHIEPEIAEVEMAAEALSLAVTEDFLPIISRIKATTAPLGGPKGEILYAREHEAVWFKGKKFRPTVWASTPGEEQIKQLKPAVDSKGRKVGEEWFSTLKVEEALERYHEAGAKAKAKVLELLRGLSSELQTKINILVFASMLLVIGKALFAHVRFVTCFPELTLCNLHYWIYIYYC
;
A
#
# COMPACT_ATOMS: atom_id res chain seq x y z
N MET A 1 -27.11 -42.19 -38.95
CA MET A 1 -27.23 -42.20 -37.48
C MET A 1 -25.83 -42.06 -36.90
N TYR A 2 -25.65 -41.05 -36.05
CA TYR A 2 -24.58 -40.81 -35.08
C TYR A 2 -23.11 -41.11 -35.47
N TRP A 3 -22.42 -40.02 -35.78
CA TRP A 3 -20.97 -39.88 -35.62
C TRP A 3 -20.63 -39.85 -34.12
N LEU A 4 -19.70 -40.71 -33.70
CA LEU A 4 -19.10 -40.73 -32.36
C LEU A 4 -17.58 -40.54 -32.48
N ALA A 5 -17.08 -39.72 -31.57
CA ALA A 5 -15.75 -39.18 -31.49
C ALA A 5 -14.63 -40.23 -31.39
N THR A 6 -13.62 -40.10 -32.24
CA THR A 6 -12.29 -40.67 -32.01
C THR A 6 -11.48 -39.78 -31.08
N ARG A 7 -11.26 -40.28 -29.86
CA ARG A 7 -10.22 -39.87 -28.92
C ARG A 7 -8.84 -39.93 -29.60
N ASN A 8 -8.14 -38.80 -29.64
CA ASN A 8 -6.68 -38.80 -29.71
C ASN A 8 -6.17 -38.06 -28.48
N ALA A 9 -5.63 -38.83 -27.55
CA ALA A 9 -4.87 -38.36 -26.41
C ALA A 9 -3.55 -37.77 -26.93
N VAL A 10 -3.41 -36.45 -26.84
CA VAL A 10 -2.11 -35.79 -26.94
C VAL A 10 -1.65 -35.53 -25.52
N VAL A 11 -0.69 -36.35 -25.11
CA VAL A 11 0.11 -36.22 -23.91
C VAL A 11 0.83 -34.88 -23.94
N SER A 12 0.31 -33.89 -23.19
CA SER A 12 1.03 -32.65 -22.91
C SER A 12 2.06 -32.92 -21.81
N PHE A 13 3.29 -33.22 -22.22
CA PHE A 13 4.45 -33.16 -21.34
C PHE A 13 4.48 -31.80 -20.62
N PRO A 14 4.60 -31.76 -19.28
CA PRO A 14 4.92 -30.51 -18.61
C PRO A 14 6.32 -30.13 -19.07
N LYS A 15 6.44 -29.05 -19.85
CA LYS A 15 7.72 -28.40 -20.05
C LYS A 15 8.26 -28.09 -18.66
N LEU A 16 9.32 -28.80 -18.26
CA LEU A 16 10.17 -28.45 -17.14
C LEU A 16 10.45 -26.95 -17.23
N ARG A 17 9.82 -26.18 -16.36
CA ARG A 17 10.29 -24.84 -16.05
C ARG A 17 11.66 -25.03 -15.43
N SER A 18 12.69 -24.56 -16.10
CA SER A 18 14.02 -24.43 -15.53
C SER A 18 13.90 -23.64 -14.23
N LEU A 19 14.14 -24.34 -13.12
CA LEU A 19 14.46 -23.74 -11.84
C LEU A 19 15.76 -22.95 -11.99
N SER A 20 15.63 -21.67 -12.33
CA SER A 20 16.72 -20.70 -12.30
C SER A 20 16.15 -19.32 -11.98
N SER A 21 15.57 -19.20 -10.79
CA SER A 21 15.21 -17.90 -10.19
C SER A 21 15.34 -17.97 -8.66
N VAL A 22 16.48 -18.46 -8.20
CA VAL A 22 17.09 -18.14 -6.91
C VAL A 22 18.55 -17.89 -7.27
N PHE A 23 19.14 -16.80 -6.77
CA PHE A 23 20.44 -16.23 -7.17
C PHE A 23 20.41 -15.34 -8.43
N LEU A 24 19.73 -14.20 -8.34
CA LEU A 24 20.15 -13.01 -9.10
C LEU A 24 21.25 -12.30 -8.31
N ARG A 25 22.45 -12.38 -8.88
CA ARG A 25 23.70 -11.70 -8.52
C ARG A 25 23.47 -10.27 -8.01
N SER A 26 23.98 -10.00 -6.82
CA SER A 26 24.47 -8.67 -6.47
C SER A 26 25.60 -8.28 -7.44
N PRO A 27 25.71 -7.01 -7.87
CA PRO A 27 26.87 -6.62 -8.66
C PRO A 27 28.11 -6.69 -7.76
N LEU A 28 29.01 -7.60 -8.11
CA LEU A 28 30.38 -7.72 -7.59
C LEU A 28 31.05 -6.33 -7.61
N ARG A 29 31.22 -5.71 -6.45
CA ARG A 29 32.24 -4.66 -6.26
C ARG A 29 33.57 -5.35 -6.00
N ASN A 30 34.32 -5.63 -7.07
CA ASN A 30 35.73 -5.95 -6.96
C ASN A 30 36.46 -4.71 -6.43
N TYR A 31 36.94 -4.77 -5.19
CA TYR A 31 37.92 -3.83 -4.68
C TYR A 31 39.29 -4.17 -5.28
N SER A 32 39.80 -3.27 -6.14
CA SER A 32 41.23 -3.17 -6.46
C SER A 32 41.68 -1.75 -6.13
N PRO A 33 42.81 -1.55 -5.42
CA PRO A 33 43.26 -0.23 -5.02
C PRO A 33 43.94 0.44 -6.22
N PHE A 34 43.21 1.25 -6.98
CA PHE A 34 43.81 2.13 -7.99
C PHE A 34 44.08 3.52 -7.40
N ARG A 35 45.37 3.85 -7.28
CA ARG A 35 45.87 5.20 -7.03
C ARG A 35 45.49 6.13 -8.20
N PRO A 36 44.88 7.30 -7.95
CA PRO A 36 44.80 8.34 -8.97
C PRO A 36 46.10 9.15 -8.96
N SER A 37 46.78 9.15 -10.11
CA SER A 37 47.79 10.15 -10.44
C SER A 37 47.18 11.55 -10.49
N THR A 38 47.85 12.46 -9.80
CA THR A 38 47.62 13.90 -9.74
C THR A 38 47.56 14.54 -11.13
N LEU A 39 46.42 15.15 -11.48
CA LEU A 39 46.38 16.28 -12.40
C LEU A 39 45.50 17.38 -11.80
N LEU A 40 46.20 18.39 -11.30
CA LEU A 40 45.70 19.66 -10.79
C LEU A 40 44.96 20.42 -11.90
N LEU A 41 43.67 20.68 -11.70
CA LEU A 41 43.03 21.88 -12.26
C LEU A 41 42.25 22.57 -11.15
N THR A 42 42.90 23.59 -10.64
CA THR A 42 42.49 24.56 -9.63
C THR A 42 41.21 25.28 -10.04
N ARG A 43 40.12 25.08 -9.28
CA ARG A 43 39.13 26.14 -9.07
C ARG A 43 38.58 26.08 -7.64
N ARG A 44 38.86 27.18 -6.93
CA ARG A 44 38.71 27.46 -5.50
C ARG A 44 37.42 26.91 -4.86
N PHE A 45 37.62 26.09 -3.82
CA PHE A 45 36.71 25.99 -2.68
C PHE A 45 36.72 27.30 -1.90
N GLY A 46 35.55 27.75 -1.44
CA GLY A 46 35.44 28.80 -0.43
C GLY A 46 34.09 29.51 -0.40
N GLN A 47 33.08 28.90 0.22
CA GLN A 47 32.22 29.58 1.21
C GLN A 47 31.19 28.60 1.76
N ALA A 48 31.40 28.19 3.01
CA ALA A 48 30.37 27.62 3.85
C ALA A 48 29.37 28.73 4.17
N TYR A 49 28.12 28.61 3.69
CA TYR A 49 27.03 29.46 4.15
C TYR A 49 26.45 28.88 5.44
N CYS A 50 26.84 29.48 6.55
CA CYS A 50 26.26 29.29 7.87
C CYS A 50 25.12 30.31 8.01
N PHE A 51 23.86 29.88 7.96
CA PHE A 51 22.72 30.77 8.17
C PHE A 51 22.50 30.96 9.67
N LYS A 52 22.77 32.17 10.17
CA LYS A 52 22.37 32.63 11.50
C LYS A 52 20.94 33.15 11.42
N ASP A 53 20.01 32.45 12.04
CA ASP A 53 18.63 32.90 12.19
C ASP A 53 18.54 34.03 13.22
N ARG A 54 18.11 35.22 12.80
CA ARG A 54 17.82 36.35 13.70
C ARG A 54 16.32 36.43 13.93
N ARG A 55 15.88 36.00 15.12
CA ARG A 55 14.54 36.28 15.66
C ARG A 55 14.29 37.81 15.66
N SER A 56 13.18 38.26 15.07
CA SER A 56 12.66 39.62 15.29
C SER A 56 11.24 39.57 15.87
N LEU A 57 11.07 40.33 16.95
CA LEU A 57 9.89 40.46 17.78
C LEU A 57 8.65 41.03 17.07
N ARG A 58 7.47 40.65 17.61
CA ARG A 58 6.13 41.14 17.26
C ARG A 58 5.99 42.66 17.46
N GLY A 59 5.32 43.32 16.54
CA GLY A 59 4.73 44.65 16.70
C GLY A 59 3.41 44.74 15.90
N ILE A 60 2.34 45.13 16.59
CA ILE A 60 0.96 45.24 16.07
C ILE A 60 0.79 46.56 15.30
N THR A 61 0.12 46.56 14.13
CA THR A 61 -0.77 47.68 13.68
C THR A 61 -1.61 47.32 12.44
N LYS A 62 -2.72 48.04 12.29
CA LYS A 62 -3.98 47.73 11.58
C LYS A 62 -3.96 47.86 10.04
N SER A 63 -4.89 47.09 9.44
CA SER A 63 -5.55 47.16 8.13
C SER A 63 -5.28 48.37 7.20
N SER A 64 -4.99 48.11 5.91
CA SER A 64 -5.87 48.50 4.78
C SER A 64 -5.33 48.13 3.37
N LYS A 65 -6.30 47.74 2.51
CA LYS A 65 -6.42 47.87 1.05
C LYS A 65 -5.52 47.08 0.07
N LYS A 66 -6.23 46.29 -0.74
CA LYS A 66 -5.85 45.63 -2.01
C LYS A 66 -4.92 46.49 -2.88
N VAL A 67 -3.79 45.90 -3.28
CA VAL A 67 -3.03 46.29 -4.47
C VAL A 67 -2.83 45.04 -5.32
N LYS A 68 -3.21 45.17 -6.59
CA LYS A 68 -3.15 44.18 -7.66
C LYS A 68 -1.66 43.93 -7.99
N GLY A 69 -1.13 42.76 -7.60
CA GLY A 69 0.26 42.37 -7.83
C GLY A 69 0.43 41.73 -9.21
N SER A 70 1.26 42.36 -10.03
CA SER A 70 1.77 41.85 -11.32
C SER A 70 2.52 40.52 -11.14
N ASN A 71 2.02 39.45 -11.77
CA ASN A 71 2.69 38.15 -11.88
C ASN A 71 4.00 38.27 -12.65
N ASN A 72 5.14 38.24 -11.96
CA ASN A 72 6.41 37.78 -12.52
C ASN A 72 6.89 36.59 -11.67
N ASN A 73 7.14 35.47 -12.35
CA ASN A 73 7.66 34.20 -11.82
C ASN A 73 9.03 34.38 -11.15
N ILE A 74 9.08 34.78 -9.89
CA ILE A 74 10.29 34.68 -9.07
C ILE A 74 10.11 33.44 -8.20
N LEU A 75 10.90 32.41 -8.48
CA LEU A 75 11.00 31.22 -7.64
C LEU A 75 11.41 31.65 -6.22
N SER A 76 10.76 31.11 -5.19
CA SER A 76 11.19 31.37 -3.82
C SER A 76 12.51 30.65 -3.51
N ASP A 77 13.27 31.13 -2.53
CA ASP A 77 14.51 30.46 -2.08
C ASP A 77 14.27 29.00 -1.67
N LYS A 78 13.06 28.70 -1.17
CA LYS A 78 12.63 27.34 -0.85
C LYS A 78 12.47 26.49 -2.12
N ASP A 79 11.83 27.01 -3.16
CA ASP A 79 11.66 26.30 -4.43
C ASP A 79 13.00 25.95 -5.08
N LEU A 80 13.98 26.87 -4.99
CA LEU A 80 15.33 26.63 -5.48
C LEU A 80 16.01 25.46 -4.75
N SER A 81 15.83 25.35 -3.43
CA SER A 81 16.36 24.23 -2.65
C SER A 81 15.77 22.87 -3.09
N HIS A 82 14.47 22.83 -3.42
CA HIS A 82 13.82 21.61 -3.91
C HIS A 82 14.29 21.25 -5.33
N ILE A 83 14.51 22.26 -6.18
CA ILE A 83 15.05 22.07 -7.53
C ILE A 83 16.47 21.50 -7.48
N MET A 84 17.35 22.04 -6.64
CA MET A 84 18.71 21.53 -6.47
C MET A 84 18.72 20.07 -6.00
N TRP A 85 17.85 19.75 -5.04
CA TRP A 85 17.66 18.38 -4.58
C TRP A 85 17.27 17.42 -5.71
N TRP A 86 16.36 17.83 -6.61
CA TRP A 86 16.00 17.03 -7.78
C TRP A 86 17.15 16.91 -8.78
N GLN A 87 17.93 17.98 -8.99
CA GLN A 87 19.10 17.94 -9.86
C GLN A 87 20.12 16.90 -9.39
N GLU A 88 20.42 16.86 -8.10
CA GLU A 88 21.32 15.85 -7.51
C GLU A 88 20.82 14.42 -7.75
N ARG A 89 19.50 14.19 -7.58
CA ARG A 89 18.91 12.86 -7.85
C ARG A 89 18.95 12.49 -9.34
N LEU A 90 18.67 13.44 -10.24
CA LEU A 90 18.70 13.19 -11.68
C LEU A 90 20.12 12.87 -12.19
N GLN A 91 21.17 13.34 -11.52
CA GLN A 91 22.56 12.96 -11.84
C GLN A 91 22.85 11.48 -11.57
N MET A 92 22.05 10.81 -10.72
CA MET A 92 22.19 9.38 -10.44
C MET A 92 21.53 8.49 -11.51
N CYS A 93 20.68 9.06 -12.38
CA CYS A 93 20.02 8.32 -13.43
C CYS A 93 21.01 7.81 -14.49
N ARG A 94 20.82 6.57 -14.94
CA ARG A 94 21.76 5.90 -15.86
C ARG A 94 21.12 5.47 -17.17
N LYS A 95 19.80 5.31 -17.25
CA LYS A 95 19.17 4.81 -18.48
C LYS A 95 19.31 5.83 -19.62
N PRO A 96 19.67 5.40 -20.85
CA PRO A 96 19.81 6.31 -22.00
C PRO A 96 18.54 7.09 -22.31
N SER A 97 17.37 6.44 -22.19
CA SER A 97 16.06 7.07 -22.37
C SER A 97 15.85 8.21 -21.36
N THR A 98 16.19 8.00 -20.09
CA THR A 98 16.09 9.01 -19.04
C THR A 98 17.02 10.19 -19.31
N LEU A 99 18.29 9.94 -19.65
CA LEU A 99 19.25 11.01 -19.95
C LEU A 99 18.80 11.91 -21.10
N HIS A 100 18.16 11.33 -22.12
CA HIS A 100 17.57 12.10 -23.21
C HIS A 100 16.42 13.01 -22.74
N LEU A 101 15.60 12.55 -21.78
CA LEU A 101 14.53 13.37 -21.19
C LEU A 101 15.09 14.47 -20.28
N VAL A 102 16.12 14.17 -19.48
CA VAL A 102 16.76 15.13 -18.57
C VAL A 102 17.34 16.32 -19.33
N ASN A 103 17.94 16.08 -20.50
CA ASN A 103 18.47 17.16 -21.35
C ASN A 103 17.41 18.16 -21.85
N ARG A 104 16.12 17.82 -21.74
CA ARG A 104 14.99 18.66 -22.17
C ARG A 104 14.35 19.42 -21.01
N LEU A 105 14.84 19.23 -19.78
CA LEU A 105 14.33 19.91 -18.60
C LEU A 105 14.86 21.34 -18.51
N LYS A 106 14.03 22.21 -17.95
CA LYS A 106 14.40 23.59 -17.62
C LYS A 106 13.95 23.90 -16.21
N TYR A 107 14.91 24.21 -15.35
CA TYR A 107 14.69 24.38 -13.92
C TYR A 107 14.12 25.77 -13.55
N SER A 108 13.20 26.28 -14.35
CA SER A 108 12.48 27.54 -14.10
C SER A 108 11.23 27.37 -13.24
N ASN A 109 10.81 26.12 -12.99
CA ASN A 109 9.64 25.75 -12.20
C ASN A 109 9.87 24.38 -11.54
N LEU A 110 9.05 24.03 -10.55
CA LEU A 110 9.16 22.79 -9.77
C LEU A 110 8.95 21.50 -10.57
N LEU A 111 8.29 21.56 -11.73
CA LEU A 111 8.15 20.41 -12.63
C LEU A 111 9.36 20.24 -13.56
N GLY A 112 10.24 21.24 -13.65
CA GLY A 112 11.37 21.26 -14.58
C GLY A 112 10.95 21.36 -16.06
N LEU A 113 9.76 21.90 -16.36
CA LEU A 113 9.25 21.99 -17.72
C LEU A 113 9.80 23.20 -18.49
N ASP A 114 10.16 23.00 -19.77
CA ASP A 114 10.36 24.12 -20.70
C ASP A 114 9.02 24.52 -21.34
N VAL A 115 8.58 25.75 -21.07
CA VAL A 115 7.34 26.34 -21.58
C VAL A 115 7.37 26.53 -23.10
N ASN A 116 8.57 26.55 -23.70
CA ASN A 116 8.75 26.70 -25.14
C ASN A 116 8.53 25.40 -25.94
N LEU A 117 8.53 24.24 -25.27
CA LEU A 117 8.31 22.95 -25.92
C LEU A 117 6.82 22.68 -26.16
N LYS A 118 6.51 21.82 -27.14
CA LYS A 118 5.12 21.43 -27.43
C LYS A 118 4.48 20.78 -26.21
N ASN A 119 3.25 21.19 -25.91
CA ASN A 119 2.49 20.80 -24.72
C ASN A 119 3.12 21.26 -23.38
N GLY A 120 4.04 22.22 -23.37
CA GLY A 120 4.67 22.77 -22.15
C GLY A 120 3.99 23.99 -21.53
N SER A 121 2.84 24.42 -22.04
CA SER A 121 2.16 25.63 -21.54
C SER A 121 1.78 25.50 -20.07
N LEU A 122 2.15 26.50 -19.27
CA LEU A 122 1.80 26.66 -17.85
C LEU A 122 0.82 27.83 -17.64
N LYS A 123 -0.05 28.11 -18.62
CA LYS A 123 -1.09 29.13 -18.48
C LYS A 123 -2.18 28.63 -17.52
N GLU A 124 -2.75 29.55 -16.76
CA GLU A 124 -3.89 29.26 -15.88
C GLU A 124 -5.03 28.60 -16.68
N GLY A 125 -5.63 27.55 -16.11
CA GLY A 125 -6.65 26.73 -16.77
C GLY A 125 -6.12 25.54 -17.57
N THR A 126 -4.79 25.38 -17.75
CA THR A 126 -4.18 24.19 -18.37
C THR A 126 -3.92 23.06 -17.36
N LEU A 127 -3.80 21.81 -17.84
CA LEU A 127 -3.49 20.65 -16.99
C LEU A 127 -2.13 20.74 -16.33
N ASN A 128 -1.12 21.16 -17.08
CA ASN A 128 0.22 21.34 -16.52
C ASN A 128 0.25 22.41 -15.42
N TRP A 129 -0.57 23.47 -15.54
CA TRP A 129 -0.68 24.47 -14.49
C TRP A 129 -1.31 23.89 -13.22
N GLU A 130 -2.38 23.11 -13.32
CA GLU A 130 -2.95 22.37 -12.17
C GLU A 130 -1.94 21.41 -11.55
N MET A 131 -1.21 20.64 -12.37
CA MET A 131 -0.15 19.75 -11.88
C MET A 131 0.94 20.52 -11.14
N LEU A 132 1.30 21.73 -11.60
CA LEU A 132 2.26 22.59 -10.90
C LEU A 132 1.71 23.05 -9.54
N GLN A 133 0.41 23.33 -9.43
CA GLN A 133 -0.23 23.68 -8.15
C GLN A 133 -0.25 22.51 -7.16
N PHE A 134 -0.40 21.27 -7.63
CA PHE A 134 -0.27 20.10 -6.77
C PHE A 134 1.19 19.86 -6.37
N LYS A 135 2.12 19.99 -7.33
CA LYS A 135 3.57 19.83 -7.10
C LYS A 135 4.12 20.83 -6.08
N SER A 136 3.61 22.06 -6.05
CA SER A 136 4.06 23.07 -5.08
C SER A 136 3.71 22.74 -3.63
N LYS A 137 2.68 21.90 -3.39
CA LYS A 137 2.35 21.39 -2.05
C LYS A 137 3.32 20.33 -1.58
N PHE A 138 3.79 19.48 -2.50
CA PHE A 138 4.72 18.38 -2.21
C PHE A 138 5.91 18.37 -3.20
N PRO A 139 6.83 19.36 -3.10
CA PRO A 139 7.83 19.58 -4.15
C PRO A 139 8.82 18.43 -4.34
N ARG A 140 9.07 17.62 -3.29
CA ARG A 140 10.02 16.49 -3.30
C ARG A 140 9.38 15.13 -3.60
N GLU A 141 8.07 15.08 -3.82
CA GLU A 141 7.37 13.83 -4.17
C GLU A 141 7.15 13.74 -5.68
N VAL A 142 7.17 12.52 -6.22
CA VAL A 142 6.79 12.26 -7.62
C VAL A 142 5.29 12.48 -7.76
N LEU A 143 4.84 13.32 -8.68
CA LEU A 143 3.41 13.56 -8.90
C LEU A 143 2.84 12.63 -9.99
N LEU A 144 1.83 11.83 -9.64
CA LEU A 144 1.02 11.05 -10.58
C LEU A 144 -0.40 11.64 -10.66
N CYS A 145 -0.80 12.08 -11.84
CA CYS A 145 -2.12 12.69 -12.05
C CYS A 145 -2.98 11.82 -12.95
N ARG A 146 -4.18 11.44 -12.49
CA ARG A 146 -5.14 10.69 -13.29
C ARG A 146 -5.67 11.56 -14.44
N VAL A 147 -5.65 10.95 -15.63
CA VAL A 147 -6.18 11.51 -16.88
C VAL A 147 -6.88 10.36 -17.62
N GLY A 148 -8.20 10.21 -17.40
CA GLY A 148 -8.95 9.08 -17.92
C GLY A 148 -8.47 7.74 -17.32
N ASP A 149 -8.05 6.81 -18.19
CA ASP A 149 -7.65 5.45 -17.83
C ASP A 149 -6.14 5.32 -17.54
N PHE A 150 -5.43 6.45 -17.41
CA PHE A 150 -4.00 6.51 -17.15
C PHE A 150 -3.66 7.46 -15.99
N TYR A 151 -2.59 7.15 -15.27
CA TYR A 151 -1.88 8.11 -14.44
C TYR A 151 -0.67 8.64 -15.21
N GLU A 152 -0.57 9.96 -15.29
CA GLU A 152 0.44 10.66 -16.07
C GLU A 152 1.31 11.55 -15.17
N ALA A 153 2.61 11.62 -15.50
CA ALA A 153 3.57 12.56 -14.95
C ALA A 153 4.28 13.31 -16.07
N ILE A 154 4.80 14.50 -15.76
CA ILE A 154 5.49 15.39 -16.71
C ILE A 154 6.80 15.91 -16.12
N GLY A 155 7.73 16.30 -16.99
CA GLY A 155 8.99 16.94 -16.60
C GLY A 155 9.89 16.02 -15.76
N ILE A 156 10.37 16.50 -14.61
CA ILE A 156 11.26 15.76 -13.69
C ILE A 156 10.62 14.43 -13.29
N ASP A 157 9.35 14.44 -12.93
CA ASP A 157 8.63 13.26 -12.43
C ASP A 157 8.53 12.17 -13.50
N ALA A 158 8.35 12.56 -14.77
CA ALA A 158 8.38 11.63 -15.89
C ALA A 158 9.75 10.94 -16.06
N CYS A 159 10.85 11.65 -15.78
CA CYS A 159 12.20 11.07 -15.85
C CYS A 159 12.38 9.99 -14.78
N ILE A 160 11.87 10.23 -13.57
CA ILE A 160 11.92 9.27 -12.46
C ILE A 160 11.08 8.02 -12.77
N LEU A 161 9.90 8.18 -13.38
CA LEU A 161 9.09 7.04 -13.83
C LEU A 161 9.82 6.14 -14.84
N VAL A 162 10.49 6.74 -15.83
CA VAL A 162 11.25 5.97 -16.84
C VAL A 162 12.47 5.29 -16.20
N GLU A 163 13.17 5.98 -15.30
CA GLU A 163 14.36 5.45 -14.64
C GLU A 163 14.03 4.29 -13.70
N TYR A 164 13.07 4.47 -12.79
CA TYR A 164 12.88 3.56 -11.66
C TYR A 164 11.67 2.64 -11.77
N ALA A 165 10.59 3.07 -12.43
CA ALA A 165 9.43 2.22 -12.71
C ALA A 165 9.48 1.53 -14.10
N GLY A 166 10.52 1.83 -14.90
CA GLY A 166 10.73 1.17 -16.19
C GLY A 166 9.66 1.48 -17.25
N LEU A 167 8.91 2.57 -17.08
CA LEU A 167 7.87 2.98 -18.00
C LEU A 167 8.48 3.59 -19.28
N ASN A 168 7.71 3.54 -20.37
CA ASN A 168 8.11 4.16 -21.63
C ASN A 168 7.63 5.63 -21.69
N PRO A 169 8.44 6.56 -22.22
CA PRO A 169 8.02 7.94 -22.41
C PRO A 169 6.90 8.04 -23.45
N PHE A 170 5.85 8.81 -23.12
CA PHE A 170 4.75 9.09 -24.02
C PHE A 170 5.22 9.96 -25.19
N GLY A 171 4.81 9.59 -26.41
CA GLY A 171 5.25 10.28 -27.63
C GLY A 171 6.70 9.98 -28.06
N GLY A 172 7.39 9.06 -27.37
CA GLY A 172 8.76 8.66 -27.64
C GLY A 172 9.81 9.72 -27.27
N LEU A 173 11.01 9.58 -27.82
CA LEU A 173 12.14 10.49 -27.58
C LEU A 173 12.15 11.69 -28.55
N ARG A 174 10.97 12.21 -28.92
CA ARG A 174 10.88 13.37 -29.82
C ARG A 174 11.36 14.63 -29.09
N PRO A 175 12.37 15.37 -29.58
CA PRO A 175 12.97 16.49 -28.84
C PRO A 175 12.00 17.65 -28.59
N GLU A 176 11.02 17.84 -29.48
CA GLU A 176 10.12 19.01 -29.47
C GLU A 176 8.95 18.96 -28.48
N SER A 177 8.69 17.82 -27.83
CA SER A 177 7.62 17.73 -26.82
C SER A 177 8.14 18.04 -25.42
N ILE A 178 7.30 18.01 -24.39
CA ILE A 178 7.79 17.89 -23.01
C ILE A 178 8.06 16.43 -22.63
N PRO A 179 8.95 16.14 -21.67
CA PRO A 179 9.03 14.83 -21.03
C PRO A 179 7.68 14.46 -20.40
N LYS A 180 7.17 13.28 -20.77
CA LYS A 180 5.90 12.75 -20.25
C LYS A 180 5.98 11.23 -20.17
N ALA A 181 5.48 10.65 -19.10
CA ALA A 181 5.39 9.21 -18.90
C ALA A 181 4.16 8.88 -18.04
N GLY A 182 3.71 7.64 -18.07
CA GLY A 182 2.53 7.24 -17.31
C GLY A 182 2.25 5.74 -17.40
N CYS A 183 1.31 5.29 -16.59
CA CYS A 183 0.87 3.90 -16.53
C CYS A 183 -0.67 3.82 -16.59
N PRO A 184 -1.25 2.73 -17.13
CA PRO A 184 -2.68 2.46 -17.00
C PRO A 184 -3.11 2.38 -15.54
N VAL A 185 -4.38 2.68 -15.24
CA VAL A 185 -4.92 2.63 -13.86
C VAL A 185 -4.68 1.27 -13.19
N VAL A 186 -4.83 0.18 -13.95
CA VAL A 186 -4.58 -1.19 -13.48
C VAL A 186 -3.13 -1.45 -13.02
N ASN A 187 -2.18 -0.65 -13.50
CA ASN A 187 -0.75 -0.79 -13.19
C ASN A 187 -0.26 0.23 -12.15
N LEU A 188 -1.16 1.02 -11.54
CA LEU A 188 -0.77 2.04 -10.56
C LEU A 188 0.03 1.41 -9.42
N ARG A 189 -0.49 0.33 -8.81
CA ARG A 189 0.12 -0.28 -7.61
C ARG A 189 1.55 -0.75 -7.88
N GLN A 190 1.76 -1.47 -8.98
CA GLN A 190 3.10 -1.91 -9.39
C GLN A 190 4.05 -0.72 -9.57
N THR A 191 3.58 0.36 -10.20
CA THR A 191 4.35 1.59 -10.39
C THR A 191 4.72 2.24 -9.05
N LEU A 192 3.79 2.31 -8.10
CA LEU A 192 4.04 2.84 -6.76
C LEU A 192 5.03 1.97 -5.98
N ASP A 193 4.92 0.65 -6.07
CA ASP A 193 5.83 -0.29 -5.42
C ASP A 193 7.26 -0.15 -5.96
N ASP A 194 7.43 0.02 -7.27
CA ASP A 194 8.74 0.21 -7.89
C ASP A 194 9.37 1.55 -7.48
N LEU A 195 8.59 2.63 -7.38
CA LEU A 195 9.08 3.93 -6.92
C LEU A 195 9.44 3.93 -5.43
N THR A 196 8.55 3.42 -4.58
CA THR A 196 8.75 3.39 -3.12
C THR A 196 9.89 2.44 -2.72
N ARG A 197 10.10 1.33 -3.44
CA ARG A 197 11.27 0.45 -3.24
C ARG A 197 12.60 1.15 -3.54
N ASN A 198 12.59 2.15 -4.41
CA ASN A 198 13.74 3.00 -4.71
C ASN A 198 13.83 4.26 -3.81
N GLY A 199 13.00 4.36 -2.77
CA GLY A 199 13.06 5.47 -1.81
C GLY A 199 12.38 6.76 -2.29
N TYR A 200 11.50 6.68 -3.29
CA TYR A 200 10.69 7.83 -3.72
C TYR A 200 9.33 7.82 -3.06
N SER A 201 8.92 9.00 -2.58
CA SER A 201 7.54 9.28 -2.20
C SER A 201 6.75 9.78 -3.40
N VAL A 202 5.47 9.42 -3.47
CA VAL A 202 4.60 9.68 -4.61
C VAL A 202 3.29 10.31 -4.14
N CYS A 203 2.90 11.42 -4.74
CA CYS A 203 1.63 12.09 -4.54
C CYS A 203 0.67 11.69 -5.67
N ILE A 204 -0.52 11.18 -5.32
CA ILE A 204 -1.49 10.65 -6.28
C ILE A 204 -2.70 11.59 -6.35
N VAL A 205 -2.94 12.13 -7.54
CA VAL A 205 -4.06 13.02 -7.84
C VAL A 205 -5.12 12.26 -8.65
N GLU A 206 -6.33 12.19 -8.12
CA GLU A 206 -7.49 11.55 -8.74
C GLU A 206 -8.36 12.54 -9.52
N GLU A 207 -9.12 12.01 -10.47
CA GLU A 207 -10.21 12.73 -11.12
C GLU A 207 -11.52 12.47 -10.38
N VAL A 208 -12.32 13.50 -10.15
CA VAL A 208 -13.68 13.32 -9.62
C VAL A 208 -14.49 12.54 -10.66
N GLN A 209 -14.99 11.37 -10.25
CA GLN A 209 -15.85 10.54 -11.08
C GLN A 209 -17.30 11.04 -10.97
N GLY A 210 -18.00 11.14 -12.11
CA GLY A 210 -19.40 11.56 -12.18
C GLY A 210 -19.77 12.19 -13.53
N PRO A 211 -21.08 12.33 -13.81
CA PRO A 211 -21.57 12.97 -15.03
C PRO A 211 -21.11 14.42 -15.07
N THR A 212 -20.07 14.67 -15.86
CA THR A 212 -19.58 16.02 -16.16
C THR A 212 -20.26 16.49 -17.43
N GLN A 213 -20.72 17.74 -17.47
CA GLN A 213 -21.27 18.33 -18.69
C GLN A 213 -20.29 18.11 -19.85
N ALA A 214 -20.79 17.64 -20.99
CA ALA A 214 -19.96 17.46 -22.17
C ALA A 214 -19.26 18.80 -22.49
N ARG A 215 -17.92 18.84 -22.33
CA ARG A 215 -16.97 19.98 -22.46
C ARG A 215 -16.49 20.66 -21.17
N SER A 216 -17.00 20.32 -19.99
CA SER A 216 -16.40 20.83 -18.74
C SER A 216 -15.20 19.97 -18.31
N ARG A 217 -14.18 20.61 -17.75
CA ARG A 217 -12.97 19.94 -17.29
C ARG A 217 -13.25 19.24 -15.97
N LYS A 218 -12.90 17.96 -15.87
CA LYS A 218 -13.02 17.20 -14.62
C LYS A 218 -12.14 17.85 -13.55
N SER A 219 -12.75 18.09 -12.38
CA SER A 219 -12.05 18.51 -11.18
C SER A 219 -11.14 17.38 -10.68
N ARG A 220 -10.06 17.76 -10.01
CA ARG A 220 -9.04 16.84 -9.49
C ARG A 220 -8.73 17.16 -8.04
N PHE A 221 -8.36 16.13 -7.29
CA PHE A 221 -8.01 16.25 -5.88
C PHE A 221 -6.86 15.30 -5.53
N ILE A 222 -6.10 15.64 -4.49
CA ILE A 222 -5.08 14.72 -3.96
C ILE A 222 -5.83 13.62 -3.21
N SER A 223 -5.72 12.41 -3.72
CA SER A 223 -6.36 11.23 -3.15
C SER A 223 -5.54 10.59 -2.03
N GLY A 224 -4.23 10.83 -2.02
CA GLY A 224 -3.33 10.32 -1.00
C GLY A 224 -1.89 10.25 -1.50
N HIS A 225 -1.06 9.65 -0.64
CA HIS A 225 0.38 9.54 -0.84
C HIS A 225 0.83 8.09 -0.69
N ALA A 226 1.86 7.70 -1.44
CA ALA A 226 2.63 6.48 -1.25
C ALA A 226 4.04 6.84 -0.80
N HIS A 227 4.49 6.29 0.33
CA HIS A 227 5.84 6.45 0.83
C HIS A 227 6.50 5.08 0.99
N PRO A 228 7.85 5.00 1.02
CA PRO A 228 8.55 3.81 1.48
C PRO A 228 7.97 3.30 2.81
N GLY A 229 7.40 2.09 2.79
CA GLY A 229 6.73 1.47 3.94
C GLY A 229 5.32 1.97 4.25
N SER A 230 4.79 2.97 3.54
CA SER A 230 3.41 3.44 3.72
C SER A 230 2.69 3.39 2.37
N PRO A 231 2.02 2.27 2.04
CA PRO A 231 1.41 2.08 0.72
C PRO A 231 0.21 3.02 0.51
N TYR A 232 -0.14 3.28 -0.75
CA TYR A 232 -1.36 3.99 -1.11
C TYR A 232 -2.58 3.07 -0.98
N VAL A 233 -3.66 3.58 -0.38
CA VAL A 233 -4.83 2.75 0.03
C VAL A 233 -6.18 3.27 -0.42
N PHE A 234 -6.24 4.36 -1.19
CA PHE A 234 -7.51 4.91 -1.64
C PHE A 234 -8.24 3.92 -2.57
N GLY A 235 -9.54 3.74 -2.35
CA GLY A 235 -10.41 2.86 -3.13
C GLY A 235 -10.27 1.36 -2.80
N LEU A 236 -9.49 0.98 -1.80
CA LEU A 236 -9.34 -0.42 -1.40
C LEU A 236 -10.62 -1.00 -0.76
N VAL A 237 -11.50 -0.15 -0.22
CA VAL A 237 -12.77 -0.59 0.40
C VAL A 237 -13.64 -1.46 -0.51
N GLY A 238 -13.60 -1.22 -1.83
CA GLY A 238 -14.40 -1.93 -2.82
C GLY A 238 -13.68 -3.07 -3.54
N ILE A 239 -12.51 -3.49 -3.04
CA ILE A 239 -11.69 -4.53 -3.66
C ILE A 239 -11.92 -5.88 -2.96
N ASP A 240 -11.94 -6.94 -3.75
CA ASP A 240 -12.30 -8.30 -3.34
C ASP A 240 -11.09 -9.24 -3.18
N HIS A 241 -9.93 -8.69 -2.82
CA HIS A 241 -8.75 -9.47 -2.48
C HIS A 241 -7.97 -8.82 -1.35
N ASP A 242 -7.29 -9.67 -0.59
CA ASP A 242 -6.33 -9.25 0.43
C ASP A 242 -5.08 -8.66 -0.21
N LEU A 243 -4.54 -7.65 0.45
CA LEU A 243 -3.38 -6.92 0.00
C LEU A 243 -2.32 -6.91 1.09
N ASP A 244 -1.15 -7.45 0.75
CA ASP A 244 0.01 -7.35 1.62
C ASP A 244 0.56 -5.93 1.61
N PHE A 245 0.77 -5.41 2.82
CA PHE A 245 1.35 -4.08 3.02
C PHE A 245 2.82 -4.24 3.39
N PRO A 246 3.72 -3.45 2.79
CA PRO A 246 5.09 -3.41 3.26
C PRO A 246 5.13 -2.91 4.70
N GLU A 247 6.13 -3.33 5.46
CA GLU A 247 6.33 -2.81 6.80
C GLU A 247 6.65 -1.31 6.78
N PRO A 248 6.10 -0.54 7.72
CA PRO A 248 6.35 0.89 7.80
C PRO A 248 7.82 1.17 8.06
N MET A 249 8.38 2.06 7.23
CA MET A 249 9.76 2.50 7.39
C MET A 249 9.76 3.77 8.24
N PRO A 250 10.37 3.75 9.43
CA PRO A 250 10.46 4.94 10.26
C PRO A 250 11.33 6.03 9.64
N VAL A 251 11.14 7.26 10.11
CA VAL A 251 12.13 8.31 10.00
C VAL A 251 13.08 8.19 11.19
N ILE A 252 14.38 8.15 10.91
CA ILE A 252 15.42 7.97 11.93
C ILE A 252 16.13 9.30 12.18
N GLY A 253 16.23 9.69 13.44
CA GLY A 253 17.10 10.74 13.91
C GLY A 253 18.24 10.17 14.74
N VAL A 254 19.45 10.67 14.53
CA VAL A 254 20.62 10.29 15.32
C VAL A 254 21.16 11.52 16.03
N SER A 255 21.41 11.39 17.32
CA SER A 255 21.98 12.44 18.15
C SER A 255 23.00 11.88 19.14
N ARG A 256 23.72 12.79 19.80
CA ARG A 256 24.65 12.48 20.88
C ARG A 256 24.14 13.04 22.20
N SER A 257 24.20 12.23 23.26
CA SER A 257 23.86 12.56 24.64
C SER A 257 25.07 12.41 25.56
N ALA A 258 24.91 12.73 26.85
CA ALA A 258 25.93 12.49 27.87
C ALA A 258 26.20 10.99 28.13
N LYS A 259 25.23 10.12 27.83
CA LYS A 259 25.33 8.66 28.04
C LYS A 259 25.93 7.93 26.84
N GLY A 260 26.05 8.58 25.69
CA GLY A 260 26.55 7.99 24.45
C GLY A 260 25.79 8.49 23.23
N TYR A 261 25.52 7.59 22.30
CA TYR A 261 24.70 7.87 21.13
C TYR A 261 23.22 7.59 21.40
N CYS A 262 22.38 8.32 20.69
CA CYS A 262 20.95 8.20 20.77
C CYS A 262 20.35 8.03 19.37
N ILE A 263 19.40 7.11 19.24
CA ILE A 263 18.60 6.91 18.03
C ILE A 263 17.13 7.15 18.36
N ILE A 264 16.49 7.95 17.52
CA ILE A 264 15.07 8.26 17.59
C ILE A 264 14.44 7.66 16.33
N SER A 265 13.41 6.85 16.50
CA SER A 265 12.69 6.22 15.40
C SER A 265 11.23 6.65 15.42
N ILE A 266 10.76 7.31 14.37
CA ILE A 266 9.41 7.86 14.28
C ILE A 266 8.63 7.11 13.19
N LEU A 267 7.52 6.48 13.57
CA LEU A 267 6.58 5.84 12.67
C LEU A 267 5.38 6.76 12.45
N GLU A 268 5.29 7.33 11.25
CA GLU A 268 4.20 8.22 10.84
C GLU A 268 2.84 7.52 10.92
N THR A 269 2.74 6.30 10.39
CA THR A 269 1.46 5.60 10.24
C THR A 269 0.87 5.16 11.57
N MET A 270 1.72 4.94 12.58
CA MET A 270 1.28 4.59 13.93
C MET A 270 1.20 5.81 14.86
N LYS A 271 1.59 7.01 14.37
CA LYS A 271 1.79 8.23 15.18
C LYS A 271 2.58 7.96 16.46
N THR A 272 3.68 7.21 16.34
CA THR A 272 4.51 6.80 17.49
C THR A 272 5.97 7.13 17.25
N TYR A 273 6.71 7.27 18.36
CA TYR A 273 8.16 7.36 18.32
C TYR A 273 8.80 6.55 19.45
N SER A 274 9.98 6.01 19.19
CA SER A 274 10.85 5.40 20.19
C SER A 274 12.16 6.16 20.30
N LEU A 275 12.71 6.21 21.52
CA LEU A 275 13.93 6.88 21.89
C LEU A 275 14.83 5.87 22.60
N GLU A 276 15.95 5.52 21.99
CA GLU A 276 16.97 4.70 22.64
C GLU A 276 18.21 5.56 22.89
N ASP A 277 18.65 5.61 24.14
CA ASP A 277 19.79 6.41 24.60
C ASP A 277 20.85 5.53 25.26
N GLY A 278 22.08 6.03 25.34
CA GLY A 278 23.23 5.30 25.90
C GLY A 278 23.77 4.20 24.99
N LEU A 279 23.57 4.32 23.68
CA LEU A 279 24.10 3.37 22.70
C LEU A 279 25.59 3.61 22.48
N THR A 280 26.32 2.52 22.28
CA THR A 280 27.68 2.57 21.73
C THR A 280 27.63 2.87 20.24
N GLU A 281 28.75 3.33 19.66
CA GLU A 281 28.84 3.59 18.23
C GLU A 281 28.52 2.35 17.39
N ASP A 282 29.05 1.18 17.78
CA ASP A 282 28.82 -0.09 17.11
C ASP A 282 27.36 -0.56 17.20
N ALA A 283 26.71 -0.41 18.37
CA ALA A 283 25.29 -0.74 18.54
C ALA A 283 24.40 0.14 17.65
N LEU A 284 24.71 1.43 17.55
CA LEU A 284 24.00 2.35 16.68
C LEU A 284 24.15 1.97 15.19
N VAL A 285 25.38 1.67 14.75
CA VAL A 285 25.64 1.21 13.37
C VAL A 285 24.90 -0.10 13.08
N THR A 286 24.89 -1.03 14.04
CA THR A 286 24.14 -2.29 13.93
C THR A 286 22.67 -2.01 13.66
N LYS A 287 22.04 -1.14 14.46
CA LYS A 287 20.63 -0.73 14.27
C LYS A 287 20.38 -0.07 12.92
N LEU A 288 21.27 0.82 12.46
CA LEU A 288 21.14 1.46 11.14
C LEU A 288 21.29 0.48 9.96
N ARG A 289 21.98 -0.65 10.15
CA ARG A 289 22.10 -1.72 9.15
C ARG A 289 20.93 -2.68 9.16
N THR A 290 20.38 -2.98 10.33
CA THR A 290 19.26 -3.94 10.48
C THR A 290 17.91 -3.30 10.22
N SER A 291 17.77 -2.01 10.48
CA SER A 291 16.51 -1.28 10.31
C SER A 291 16.40 -0.69 8.91
N ARG A 292 15.24 -0.91 8.28
CA ARG A 292 14.83 -0.13 7.10
C ARG A 292 14.29 1.21 7.59
N TYR A 293 14.58 2.28 6.88
CA TYR A 293 14.07 3.61 7.20
C TYR A 293 13.89 4.44 5.94
N HIS A 294 13.02 5.45 6.03
CA HIS A 294 12.71 6.34 4.92
C HIS A 294 13.70 7.50 4.86
N HIS A 295 13.89 8.22 5.97
CA HIS A 295 14.79 9.37 6.06
C HIS A 295 15.74 9.25 7.25
N LEU A 296 16.95 9.76 7.06
CA LEU A 296 17.97 9.88 8.10
C LEU A 296 18.25 11.36 8.40
N PHE A 297 18.10 11.74 9.65
CA PHE A 297 18.42 13.07 10.15
C PHE A 297 19.54 12.99 11.18
N LEU A 298 20.52 13.88 11.06
CA LEU A 298 21.68 13.93 11.94
C LEU A 298 21.65 15.23 12.74
N HIS A 299 21.71 15.10 14.06
CA HIS A 299 21.72 16.26 14.95
C HIS A 299 23.13 16.85 15.05
N THR A 300 23.25 18.18 15.11
CA THR A 300 24.56 18.86 15.18
C THR A 300 25.39 18.51 16.41
N SER A 301 24.82 17.92 17.46
CA SER A 301 25.58 17.39 18.59
C SER A 301 26.58 16.28 18.18
N LEU A 302 26.38 15.62 17.05
CA LEU A 302 27.34 14.66 16.49
C LEU A 302 28.64 15.30 16.02
N ARG A 303 28.62 16.61 15.71
CA ARG A 303 29.81 17.35 15.25
C ARG A 303 30.82 17.61 16.36
N GLN A 304 30.39 17.47 17.61
CA GLN A 304 31.21 17.66 18.80
C GLN A 304 31.65 16.29 19.31
N ASN A 305 32.96 16.12 19.50
CA ASN A 305 33.47 14.94 20.18
C ASN A 305 33.65 15.19 21.68
N THR A 306 33.89 14.11 22.45
CA THR A 306 34.15 14.18 23.89
C THR A 306 35.35 15.08 24.25
N SER A 307 36.29 15.27 23.32
CA SER A 307 37.48 16.11 23.48
C SER A 307 37.30 17.58 23.05
N GLY A 308 36.10 17.99 22.62
CA GLY A 308 35.82 19.35 22.14
C GLY A 308 36.42 19.71 20.77
N THR A 309 37.02 18.75 20.05
CA THR A 309 37.51 18.95 18.68
C THR A 309 36.41 18.63 17.65
N SER A 310 36.18 19.53 16.70
CA SER A 310 35.10 19.41 15.71
C SER A 310 35.52 18.64 14.47
N ARG A 311 35.76 17.32 14.61
CA ARG A 311 36.04 16.44 13.48
C ARG A 311 35.18 15.18 13.52
N TRP A 312 33.87 15.34 13.31
CA TRP A 312 33.06 14.20 12.87
C TRP A 312 33.46 13.88 11.42
N GLY A 313 34.10 12.74 11.21
CA GLY A 313 34.75 12.37 9.94
C GLY A 313 35.27 10.94 9.96
N GLU A 314 36.02 10.55 8.93
CA GLU A 314 36.48 9.16 8.71
C GLU A 314 37.38 8.60 9.83
N TYR A 315 38.06 9.45 10.59
CA TYR A 315 39.02 9.05 11.61
C TYR A 315 38.61 9.56 13.00
N GLY A 316 38.71 8.70 14.01
CA GLY A 316 38.45 9.02 15.42
C GLY A 316 37.08 8.57 15.90
N GLU A 317 36.66 9.14 17.04
CA GLU A 317 35.36 8.87 17.64
C GLU A 317 34.22 9.30 16.70
N GLY A 318 33.29 8.38 16.38
CA GLY A 318 32.22 8.63 15.42
C GLY A 318 32.58 8.28 13.96
N GLY A 319 33.77 7.71 13.70
CA GLY A 319 34.21 7.33 12.36
C GLY A 319 33.47 6.14 11.75
N LEU A 320 33.08 5.14 12.54
CA LEU A 320 32.25 4.02 12.07
C LEU A 320 30.87 4.52 11.68
N LEU A 321 30.28 5.37 12.52
CA LEU A 321 28.99 6.00 12.24
C LEU A 321 29.07 6.91 11.01
N TRP A 322 30.13 7.72 10.89
CA TRP A 322 30.36 8.55 9.71
C TRP A 322 30.43 7.72 8.44
N GLY A 323 31.20 6.63 8.44
CA GLY A 323 31.32 5.71 7.31
C GLY A 323 29.97 5.08 6.91
N GLU A 324 29.12 4.78 7.89
CA GLU A 324 27.76 4.26 7.64
C GLU A 324 26.82 5.33 7.06
N CYS A 325 26.88 6.56 7.59
CA CYS A 325 25.98 7.64 7.18
C CYS A 325 26.38 8.26 5.83
N ILE A 326 27.67 8.42 5.51
CA ILE A 326 28.12 9.10 4.28
C ILE A 326 27.74 8.36 3.00
N ALA A 327 27.55 7.05 3.09
CA ALA A 327 27.05 6.25 1.97
C ALA A 327 25.56 6.50 1.68
N ARG A 328 24.86 7.23 2.55
CA ARG A 328 23.41 7.44 2.53
C ARG A 328 23.10 8.93 2.46
N HIS A 329 21.90 9.27 2.00
CA HIS A 329 21.42 10.65 2.05
C HIS A 329 20.95 10.97 3.47
N PHE A 330 21.41 12.08 4.04
CA PHE A 330 20.99 12.57 5.34
C PHE A 330 20.87 14.09 5.37
N GLU A 331 20.05 14.60 6.28
CA GLU A 331 19.88 16.04 6.51
C GLU A 331 20.31 16.41 7.93
N TRP A 332 20.91 17.59 8.10
CA TRP A 332 21.29 18.10 9.42
C TRP A 332 20.15 18.89 10.06
N PHE A 333 20.04 18.79 11.38
CA PHE A 333 19.10 19.60 12.17
C PHE A 333 19.70 20.04 13.52
N GLU A 334 19.12 21.07 14.12
CA GLU A 334 19.56 21.71 15.35
C GLU A 334 18.37 21.91 16.30
N GLY A 335 18.63 21.90 17.62
CA GLY A 335 17.63 22.17 18.66
C GLY A 335 17.44 20.98 19.58
N ASP A 336 16.23 20.78 20.08
CA ASP A 336 15.91 19.57 20.85
C ASP A 336 15.78 18.36 19.89
N PRO A 337 16.55 17.26 20.08
CA PRO A 337 16.56 16.15 19.15
C PRO A 337 15.21 15.51 18.86
N VAL A 338 14.30 15.45 19.84
CA VAL A 338 13.00 14.79 19.69
C VAL A 338 11.99 15.74 19.07
N ILE A 339 11.86 16.95 19.63
CA ILE A 339 10.88 17.95 19.20
C ILE A 339 11.15 18.37 17.75
N GLU A 340 12.40 18.68 17.42
CA GLU A 340 12.75 19.17 16.07
C GLU A 340 12.63 18.08 15.02
N LEU A 341 12.96 16.83 15.37
CA LEU A 341 12.76 15.71 14.47
C LEU A 341 11.27 15.44 14.22
N LEU A 342 10.41 15.55 15.24
CA LEU A 342 8.97 15.45 15.09
C LEU A 342 8.42 16.56 14.17
N LEU A 343 8.92 17.79 14.29
CA LEU A 343 8.56 18.89 13.38
C LEU A 343 9.01 18.59 11.95
N LYS A 344 10.20 18.01 11.75
CA LYS A 344 10.67 17.58 10.42
C LYS A 344 9.83 16.48 9.81
N VAL A 345 9.40 15.50 10.61
CA VAL A 345 8.47 14.46 10.16
C VAL A 345 7.13 15.08 9.75
N LYS A 346 6.60 16.03 10.52
CA LYS A 346 5.36 16.73 10.16
C LYS A 346 5.50 17.50 8.85
N GLU A 347 6.61 18.20 8.66
CA GLU A 347 6.93 18.89 7.39
C GLU A 347 7.02 17.89 6.23
N LEU A 348 7.70 16.76 6.43
CA LEU A 348 7.93 15.75 5.40
C LEU A 348 6.63 15.11 4.89
N TYR A 349 5.73 14.77 5.80
CA TYR A 349 4.46 14.09 5.49
C TYR A 349 3.27 15.06 5.38
N GLY A 350 3.50 16.38 5.42
CA GLY A 350 2.44 17.39 5.34
C GLY A 350 1.42 17.32 6.47
N LEU A 351 1.83 16.87 7.66
CA LEU A 351 0.95 16.75 8.82
C LEU A 351 0.72 18.11 9.49
N GLU A 352 -0.47 18.29 10.06
CA GLU A 352 -0.78 19.47 10.86
C GLU A 352 0.08 19.53 12.13
N ASN A 353 0.36 20.74 12.59
CA ASN A 353 1.20 20.95 13.78
C ASN A 353 0.58 20.38 15.06
N GLU A 354 -0.74 20.23 15.11
CA GLU A 354 -1.50 19.69 16.25
C GLU A 354 -1.37 18.18 16.41
N VAL A 355 -0.96 17.46 15.36
CA VAL A 355 -0.78 16.00 15.39
C VAL A 355 0.26 15.64 16.44
N THR A 356 -0.11 14.79 17.40
CA THR A 356 0.79 14.32 18.44
C THR A 356 1.35 12.94 18.11
N PHE A 357 2.56 12.67 18.59
CA PHE A 357 3.18 11.35 18.49
C PHE A 357 3.36 10.78 19.89
N ARG A 358 2.97 9.51 20.08
CA ARG A 358 3.06 8.82 21.37
C ARG A 358 4.44 8.18 21.53
N ASN A 359 5.06 8.35 22.70
CA ASN A 359 6.29 7.64 23.04
C ASN A 359 5.95 6.17 23.34
N VAL A 360 6.59 5.23 22.66
CA VAL A 360 6.45 3.78 22.90
C VAL A 360 7.61 3.19 23.70
N THR A 361 8.61 3.99 24.04
CA THR A 361 9.77 3.54 24.80
C THR A 361 9.35 3.15 26.21
N VAL A 362 9.47 1.86 26.54
CA VAL A 362 9.30 1.36 27.90
C VAL A 362 10.68 1.22 28.53
N SER A 363 10.99 2.09 29.50
CA SER A 363 12.26 2.07 30.23
C SER A 363 12.24 0.97 31.29
N TYR A 364 13.21 0.06 31.21
CA TYR A 364 13.50 -0.92 32.26
C TYR A 364 14.93 -0.75 32.75
N GLU A 365 15.12 -0.82 34.06
CA GLU A 365 16.45 -0.92 34.66
C GLU A 365 17.06 -2.29 34.32
N ASN A 366 18.38 -2.35 34.12
CA ASN A 366 19.13 -3.59 33.86
C ASN A 366 18.78 -4.34 32.56
N ARG A 367 18.28 -3.65 31.53
CA ARG A 367 18.15 -4.24 30.18
C ARG A 367 19.54 -4.58 29.61
N PRO A 368 19.75 -5.80 29.05
CA PRO A 368 20.98 -6.14 28.35
C PRO A 368 21.22 -5.21 27.15
N ARG A 369 22.49 -5.04 26.79
CA ARG A 369 22.87 -4.24 25.62
C ARG A 369 22.49 -4.98 24.32
N PRO A 370 22.10 -4.25 23.26
CA PRO A 370 21.88 -4.84 21.94
C PRO A 370 23.11 -5.61 21.44
N LEU A 371 22.88 -6.63 20.61
CA LEU A 371 23.96 -7.41 20.00
C LEU A 371 24.89 -6.53 19.16
N HIS A 372 26.20 -6.78 19.27
CA HIS A 372 27.20 -6.22 18.37
C HIS A 372 27.00 -6.73 16.94
N LEU A 373 27.32 -5.90 15.95
CA LEU A 373 27.14 -6.25 14.53
C LEU A 373 27.87 -7.55 14.18
N GLY A 374 29.13 -7.68 14.62
CA GLY A 374 29.95 -8.85 14.36
C GLY A 374 29.30 -10.13 14.89
N THR A 375 28.84 -10.10 16.14
CA THR A 375 28.15 -11.22 16.77
C THR A 375 26.84 -11.54 16.06
N ALA A 376 25.98 -10.55 15.82
CA ALA A 376 24.68 -10.74 15.16
C ALA A 376 24.81 -11.34 13.74
N THR A 377 25.88 -10.98 13.04
CA THR A 377 26.25 -11.53 11.73
C THR A 377 26.73 -12.97 11.87
N GLN A 378 27.68 -13.24 12.77
CA GLN A 378 28.30 -14.56 12.95
C GLN A 378 27.32 -15.63 13.43
N ILE A 379 26.38 -15.27 14.30
CA ILE A 379 25.34 -16.21 14.77
C ILE A 379 24.22 -16.40 13.75
N GLY A 380 24.22 -15.66 12.64
CA GLY A 380 23.18 -15.77 11.61
C GLY A 380 21.83 -15.16 11.98
N ALA A 381 21.80 -14.25 12.96
CA ALA A 381 20.61 -13.43 13.27
C ALA A 381 20.37 -12.38 12.17
N ILE A 382 21.46 -11.85 11.60
CA ILE A 382 21.45 -11.02 10.40
C ILE A 382 21.77 -11.90 9.18
N PRO A 383 20.90 -11.98 8.17
CA PRO A 383 21.15 -12.77 6.96
C PRO A 383 22.43 -12.31 6.26
N THR A 384 23.42 -13.21 6.18
CA THR A 384 24.74 -12.93 5.60
C THR A 384 25.14 -14.07 4.69
N GLU A 385 25.73 -13.74 3.54
CA GLU A 385 26.17 -14.76 2.57
C GLU A 385 27.22 -15.68 3.19
N GLY A 386 27.03 -16.99 3.03
CA GLY A 386 27.92 -18.01 3.62
C GLY A 386 27.66 -18.36 5.08
N ILE A 387 26.79 -17.64 5.79
CA ILE A 387 26.45 -17.93 7.20
C ILE A 387 25.05 -18.53 7.29
N PRO A 388 24.86 -19.69 7.94
CA PRO A 388 23.54 -20.27 8.19
C PRO A 388 22.63 -19.32 8.97
N CYS A 389 21.36 -19.22 8.58
CA CYS A 389 20.42 -18.32 9.24
C CYS A 389 19.82 -18.97 10.49
N LEU A 390 20.07 -18.40 11.67
CA LEU A 390 19.55 -18.89 12.95
C LEU A 390 18.02 -18.90 13.00
N LEU A 391 17.35 -17.93 12.38
CA LEU A 391 15.89 -17.87 12.34
C LEU A 391 15.26 -19.09 11.65
N LYS A 392 15.96 -19.69 10.68
CA LYS A 392 15.51 -20.93 10.01
C LYS A 392 15.66 -22.18 10.88
N VAL A 393 16.45 -22.08 11.95
CA VAL A 393 16.65 -23.15 12.95
C VAL A 393 15.70 -22.95 14.14
N LEU A 394 15.33 -21.72 14.45
CA LEU A 394 14.43 -21.41 15.56
C LEU A 394 12.94 -21.54 15.20
N LEU A 395 12.59 -21.41 13.93
CA LEU A 395 11.22 -21.38 13.47
C LEU A 395 11.04 -22.34 12.29
N PRO A 396 9.86 -22.97 12.16
CA PRO A 396 9.56 -23.87 11.06
C PRO A 396 9.48 -23.09 9.74
N SER A 397 9.73 -23.77 8.61
CA SER A 397 9.78 -23.12 7.28
C SER A 397 8.43 -22.53 6.82
N ASN A 398 7.32 -22.94 7.43
CA ASN A 398 5.99 -22.39 7.17
C ASN A 398 5.71 -21.10 7.98
N CYS A 399 6.52 -20.77 8.98
CA CYS A 399 6.43 -19.52 9.69
C CYS A 399 7.06 -18.43 8.84
N SER A 400 6.31 -17.38 8.49
CA SER A 400 6.80 -16.27 7.67
C SER A 400 6.22 -14.93 8.12
N GLY A 401 6.85 -13.82 7.74
CA GLY A 401 6.35 -12.47 8.01
C GLY A 401 6.61 -12.01 9.46
N LEU A 402 5.60 -11.40 10.08
CA LEU A 402 5.69 -10.70 11.36
C LEU A 402 6.27 -11.56 12.51
N PRO A 403 5.91 -12.85 12.69
CA PRO A 403 6.46 -13.65 13.78
C PRO A 403 7.99 -13.84 13.69
N ILE A 404 8.54 -14.01 12.48
CA ILE A 404 10.00 -14.08 12.27
C ILE A 404 10.67 -12.77 12.69
N LEU A 405 10.03 -11.64 12.36
CA LEU A 405 10.57 -10.31 12.61
C LEU A 405 10.57 -10.00 14.10
N TYR A 406 9.53 -10.43 14.82
CA TYR A 406 9.50 -10.37 16.28
C TYR A 406 10.65 -11.19 16.90
N VAL A 407 10.84 -12.46 16.52
CA VAL A 407 11.94 -13.28 17.07
C VAL A 407 13.31 -12.68 16.74
N ARG A 408 13.48 -12.14 15.53
CA ARG A 408 14.72 -11.46 15.14
C ARG A 408 14.98 -10.23 16.00
N ASP A 409 13.96 -9.40 16.21
CA ASP A 409 14.08 -8.21 17.05
C ASP A 409 14.40 -8.59 18.50
N LEU A 410 13.75 -9.63 19.03
CA LEU A 410 14.02 -10.16 20.36
C LEU A 410 15.49 -10.61 20.54
N LEU A 411 16.07 -11.25 19.52
CA LEU A 411 17.48 -11.67 19.52
C LEU A 411 18.44 -10.48 19.45
N LEU A 412 18.15 -9.51 18.58
CA LEU A 412 19.00 -8.34 18.38
C LEU A 412 18.92 -7.36 19.56
N ASN A 413 17.76 -7.28 20.19
CA ASN A 413 17.42 -6.31 21.22
C ASN A 413 16.79 -6.99 22.46
N PRO A 414 17.55 -7.80 23.23
CA PRO A 414 17.03 -8.54 24.37
C PRO A 414 16.24 -7.65 25.34
N PRO A 415 15.11 -8.16 25.90
CA PRO A 415 14.23 -7.38 26.77
C PRO A 415 14.80 -7.25 28.19
N ALA A 416 14.04 -6.78 29.17
CA ALA A 416 14.47 -6.87 30.57
C ALA A 416 14.34 -8.31 31.10
N TYR A 417 15.05 -8.65 32.18
CA TYR A 417 15.05 -10.00 32.75
C TYR A 417 13.63 -10.50 33.10
N GLU A 418 12.81 -9.62 33.69
CA GLU A 418 11.43 -9.93 34.06
C GLU A 418 10.61 -10.37 32.84
N ILE A 419 10.66 -9.58 31.77
CA ILE A 419 9.97 -9.87 30.50
C ILE A 419 10.52 -11.14 29.86
N ALA A 420 11.84 -11.35 29.90
CA ALA A 420 12.46 -12.56 29.37
C ALA A 420 12.01 -13.82 30.14
N SER A 421 11.87 -13.71 31.47
CA SER A 421 11.33 -14.76 32.34
C SER A 421 9.85 -15.03 32.03
N THR A 422 9.04 -13.99 31.79
CA THR A 422 7.64 -14.13 31.35
C THR A 422 7.55 -14.86 30.02
N ILE A 423 8.34 -14.48 29.02
CA ILE A 423 8.42 -15.17 27.72
C ILE A 423 8.82 -16.65 27.90
N GLN A 424 9.76 -16.91 28.80
CA GLN A 424 10.19 -18.28 29.12
C GLN A 424 9.04 -19.09 29.76
N ALA A 425 8.29 -18.50 30.69
CA ALA A 425 7.12 -19.13 31.32
C ALA A 425 6.03 -19.45 30.28
N ILE A 426 5.74 -18.52 29.37
CA ILE A 426 4.82 -18.74 28.25
C ILE A 426 5.25 -19.95 27.41
N CYS A 427 6.53 -20.02 27.01
CA CYS A 427 7.03 -21.15 26.21
C CYS A 427 6.86 -22.49 26.94
N LYS A 428 7.09 -22.53 28.26
CA LYS A 428 6.88 -23.73 29.09
C LYS A 428 5.42 -24.15 29.12
N LEU A 429 4.48 -23.21 29.27
CA LEU A 429 3.04 -23.50 29.26
C LEU A 429 2.59 -23.98 27.89
N MET A 430 2.97 -23.28 26.81
CA MET A 430 2.65 -23.67 25.43
C MET A 430 3.13 -25.08 25.07
N SER A 431 4.21 -25.57 25.68
CA SER A 431 4.72 -26.93 25.44
C SER A 431 3.86 -28.04 26.07
N LYS A 432 2.97 -27.68 27.00
CA LYS A 432 2.12 -28.60 27.76
C LYS A 432 0.65 -28.56 27.36
N VAL A 433 0.25 -27.63 26.49
CA VAL A 433 -1.14 -27.43 26.09
C VAL A 433 -1.66 -28.68 25.37
N THR A 434 -2.85 -29.13 25.77
CA THR A 434 -3.52 -30.30 25.19
C THR A 434 -4.77 -29.95 24.37
N CYS A 435 -5.29 -28.73 24.52
CA CYS A 435 -6.49 -28.27 23.85
C CYS A 435 -6.26 -27.90 22.36
N SER A 436 -7.36 -27.60 21.66
CA SER A 436 -7.30 -26.99 20.33
C SER A 436 -6.72 -25.58 20.40
N ILE A 437 -5.80 -25.28 19.49
CA ILE A 437 -4.99 -24.05 19.53
C ILE A 437 -5.45 -23.16 18.38
N PRO A 438 -5.62 -21.85 18.61
CA PRO A 438 -5.97 -20.93 17.54
C PRO A 438 -4.89 -20.88 16.45
N GLU A 439 -5.26 -20.44 15.25
CA GLU A 439 -4.32 -20.30 14.14
C GLU A 439 -3.33 -19.13 14.32
N PHE A 440 -3.65 -18.21 15.24
CA PHE A 440 -2.96 -16.94 15.44
C PHE A 440 -2.99 -16.11 14.15
N THR A 441 -4.15 -15.58 13.79
CA THR A 441 -4.32 -14.68 12.66
C THR A 441 -3.40 -13.48 12.84
N CYS A 442 -2.35 -13.40 12.02
CA CYS A 442 -1.36 -12.32 12.10
C CYS A 442 -1.73 -11.22 11.11
N VAL A 443 -2.09 -10.05 11.64
CA VAL A 443 -2.25 -8.82 10.87
C VAL A 443 -1.18 -7.83 11.30
N ALA A 444 -0.69 -7.01 10.37
CA ALA A 444 0.26 -5.95 10.71
C ALA A 444 -0.49 -4.79 11.40
N PRO A 445 -0.10 -4.35 12.61
CA PRO A 445 -0.79 -3.26 13.28
C PRO A 445 -0.84 -1.97 12.47
N ALA A 446 0.23 -1.66 11.72
CA ALA A 446 0.28 -0.49 10.85
C ALA A 446 -0.70 -0.58 9.67
N LYS A 447 -0.99 -1.78 9.17
CA LYS A 447 -2.02 -2.00 8.14
C LYS A 447 -3.41 -1.69 8.71
N LEU A 448 -3.70 -2.17 9.92
CA LEU A 448 -4.96 -1.90 10.61
C LEU A 448 -5.19 -0.41 10.82
N VAL A 449 -4.21 0.28 11.40
CA VAL A 449 -4.29 1.74 11.64
C VAL A 449 -4.54 2.47 10.33
N LYS A 450 -3.74 2.19 9.29
CA LYS A 450 -3.87 2.90 8.03
C LYS A 450 -5.23 2.68 7.35
N LEU A 451 -5.72 1.44 7.32
CA LEU A 451 -6.99 1.12 6.68
C LEU A 451 -8.19 1.72 7.43
N LEU A 452 -8.17 1.68 8.77
CA LEU A 452 -9.27 2.21 9.58
C LEU A 452 -9.29 3.75 9.60
N GLU A 453 -8.12 4.39 9.73
CA GLU A 453 -8.01 5.85 9.70
C GLU A 453 -8.46 6.44 8.37
N LEU A 454 -8.09 5.80 7.25
CA LEU A 454 -8.47 6.25 5.91
C LEU A 454 -9.83 5.71 5.47
N ARG A 455 -10.49 4.88 6.27
CA ARG A 455 -11.79 4.24 5.98
C ARG A 455 -11.78 3.44 4.69
N GLU A 456 -10.69 2.71 4.47
CA GLU A 456 -10.42 1.93 3.27
C GLU A 456 -10.35 0.42 3.57
N ALA A 457 -10.75 -0.01 4.78
CA ALA A 457 -10.91 -1.42 5.09
C ALA A 457 -12.09 -2.02 4.31
N ASN A 458 -11.81 -3.09 3.56
CA ASN A 458 -12.85 -3.89 2.90
C ASN A 458 -13.38 -4.98 3.84
N HIS A 459 -14.43 -5.69 3.40
CA HIS A 459 -15.05 -6.77 4.17
C HIS A 459 -14.08 -7.93 4.52
N ILE A 460 -13.11 -8.28 3.65
CA ILE A 460 -12.09 -9.31 3.95
C ILE A 460 -11.24 -8.88 5.13
N GLU A 461 -10.79 -7.61 5.15
CA GLU A 461 -10.01 -7.06 6.25
C GLU A 461 -10.82 -7.03 7.54
N PHE A 462 -12.12 -6.70 7.49
CA PHE A 462 -12.98 -6.80 8.67
C PHE A 462 -13.14 -8.23 9.18
N CYS A 463 -13.30 -9.22 8.29
CA CYS A 463 -13.31 -10.63 8.68
C CYS A 463 -11.99 -11.02 9.37
N ARG A 464 -10.84 -10.56 8.85
CA ARG A 464 -9.53 -10.81 9.48
C ARG A 464 -9.40 -10.14 10.84
N ILE A 465 -9.86 -8.89 10.98
CA ILE A 465 -9.91 -8.20 12.28
C ILE A 465 -10.78 -8.99 13.24
N LYS A 466 -11.96 -9.44 12.80
CA LYS A 466 -12.83 -10.27 13.62
C LYS A 466 -12.15 -11.57 14.05
N ASN A 467 -11.44 -12.27 13.16
CA ASN A 467 -10.68 -13.48 13.52
C ASN A 467 -9.62 -13.19 14.59
N VAL A 468 -8.89 -12.07 14.48
CA VAL A 468 -7.93 -11.64 15.53
C VAL A 468 -8.62 -11.51 16.88
N LEU A 469 -9.80 -10.88 16.92
CA LEU A 469 -10.55 -10.68 18.15
C LEU A 469 -11.12 -11.99 18.70
N ASP A 470 -11.71 -12.81 17.83
CA ASP A 470 -12.33 -14.08 18.19
C ASP A 470 -11.30 -15.10 18.70
N GLU A 471 -10.08 -15.10 18.17
CA GLU A 471 -9.01 -15.96 18.67
C GLU A 471 -8.56 -15.59 20.08
N ILE A 472 -8.53 -14.28 20.42
CA ILE A 472 -8.29 -13.83 21.80
C ILE A 472 -9.42 -14.27 22.72
N LEU A 473 -10.67 -14.10 22.29
CA LEU A 473 -11.85 -14.53 23.06
C LEU A 473 -11.88 -16.06 23.24
N HIS A 474 -11.42 -16.82 22.23
CA HIS A 474 -11.26 -18.25 22.31
C HIS A 474 -10.16 -18.65 23.31
N MET A 475 -9.03 -17.94 23.34
CA MET A 475 -7.99 -18.14 24.36
C MET A 475 -8.54 -17.85 25.77
N TYR A 476 -9.27 -16.75 25.94
CA TYR A 476 -9.89 -16.38 27.21
C TYR A 476 -10.91 -17.44 27.70
N GLY A 477 -11.70 -18.02 26.78
CA GLY A 477 -12.70 -19.03 27.11
C GLY A 477 -12.15 -20.39 27.54
N ASN A 478 -10.84 -20.64 27.37
CA ASN A 478 -10.20 -21.90 27.73
C ASN A 478 -9.20 -21.68 28.87
N SER A 479 -9.31 -22.44 29.97
CA SER A 479 -8.45 -22.23 31.14
C SER A 479 -6.96 -22.40 30.87
N GLU A 480 -6.54 -23.37 30.03
CA GLU A 480 -5.12 -23.58 29.69
C GLU A 480 -4.57 -22.41 28.85
N LEU A 481 -5.38 -21.88 27.92
CA LEU A 481 -4.99 -20.78 27.05
C LEU A 481 -5.10 -19.42 27.74
N ASN A 482 -6.00 -19.27 28.73
CA ASN A 482 -6.19 -18.04 29.47
C ASN A 482 -4.95 -17.70 30.30
N GLU A 483 -4.34 -18.68 30.97
CA GLU A 483 -3.07 -18.49 31.68
C GLU A 483 -1.96 -17.99 30.73
N ILE A 484 -1.92 -18.51 29.50
CA ILE A 484 -0.98 -18.05 28.47
C ILE A 484 -1.32 -16.63 28.01
N LEU A 485 -2.60 -16.32 27.84
CA LEU A 485 -3.09 -15.01 27.41
C LEU A 485 -2.72 -13.91 28.40
N GLU A 486 -2.91 -14.16 29.70
CA GLU A 486 -2.54 -13.24 30.78
C GLU A 486 -1.04 -12.93 30.75
N LEU A 487 -0.17 -13.95 30.59
CA LEU A 487 1.27 -13.74 30.50
C LEU A 487 1.70 -13.02 29.22
N LEU A 488 0.98 -13.20 28.11
CA LEU A 488 1.26 -12.51 26.84
C LEU A 488 1.03 -11.00 26.91
N MET A 489 0.35 -10.49 27.95
CA MET A 489 0.13 -9.06 28.15
C MET A 489 1.45 -8.29 28.32
N ASP A 490 2.40 -8.79 29.13
CA ASP A 490 3.64 -8.05 29.43
C ASP A 490 4.54 -7.89 28.20
N PRO A 491 4.86 -8.95 27.42
CA PRO A 491 5.65 -8.77 26.20
C PRO A 491 4.95 -7.89 25.17
N THR A 492 3.62 -7.95 25.08
CA THR A 492 2.83 -7.12 24.15
C THR A 492 2.88 -5.64 24.55
N TRP A 493 2.77 -5.33 25.84
CA TRP A 493 2.92 -3.98 26.36
C TRP A 493 4.28 -3.39 26.02
N VAL A 494 5.37 -4.15 26.22
CA VAL A 494 6.74 -3.70 25.94
C VAL A 494 6.93 -3.32 24.47
N VAL A 495 6.37 -4.12 23.55
CA VAL A 495 6.51 -3.89 22.10
C VAL A 495 5.64 -2.73 21.62
N THR A 496 4.42 -2.60 22.13
CA THR A 496 3.44 -1.61 21.66
C THR A 496 3.52 -0.27 22.42
N GLY A 497 4.14 -0.28 23.60
CA GLY A 497 4.09 0.80 24.59
C GLY A 497 2.68 1.10 25.11
N LEU A 498 1.69 0.26 24.83
CA LEU A 498 0.28 0.47 25.23
C LEU A 498 0.02 -0.26 26.53
N LYS A 499 -0.34 0.50 27.58
CA LYS A 499 -0.76 -0.07 28.85
C LYS A 499 -2.26 -0.30 28.82
N ILE A 500 -2.67 -1.56 28.69
CA ILE A 500 -4.07 -1.99 28.61
C ILE A 500 -4.30 -3.01 29.71
N ASP A 501 -5.38 -2.83 30.45
CA ASP A 501 -5.83 -3.78 31.46
C ASP A 501 -6.43 -5.03 30.82
N PHE A 502 -6.25 -6.19 31.45
CA PHE A 502 -6.65 -7.48 30.89
C PHE A 502 -8.16 -7.58 30.64
N GLU A 503 -8.98 -7.19 31.63
CA GLU A 503 -10.44 -7.21 31.51
C GLU A 503 -10.91 -6.23 30.44
N THR A 504 -10.27 -5.07 30.38
CA THR A 504 -10.56 -4.06 29.34
C THR A 504 -10.26 -4.59 27.94
N LEU A 505 -9.16 -5.32 27.76
CA LEU A 505 -8.83 -5.95 26.47
C LEU A 505 -9.93 -6.93 26.04
N VAL A 506 -10.30 -7.86 26.92
CA VAL A 506 -11.29 -8.91 26.62
C VAL A 506 -12.66 -8.31 26.29
N GLU A 507 -13.12 -7.36 27.11
CA GLU A 507 -14.42 -6.72 26.91
C GLU A 507 -14.47 -5.92 25.60
N GLU A 508 -13.44 -5.13 25.31
CA GLU A 508 -13.39 -4.36 24.07
C GLU A 508 -13.25 -5.25 22.83
N CYS A 509 -12.49 -6.34 22.91
CA CYS A 509 -12.43 -7.36 21.87
C CYS A 509 -13.80 -7.98 21.60
N ARG A 510 -14.55 -8.31 22.66
CA ARG A 510 -15.92 -8.85 22.57
C ARG A 510 -16.85 -7.88 21.87
N LEU A 511 -16.89 -6.62 22.32
CA LEU A 511 -17.73 -5.58 21.74
C LEU A 511 -17.40 -5.32 20.27
N ALA A 512 -16.12 -5.23 19.92
CA ALA A 512 -15.68 -5.01 18.54
C ALA A 512 -16.00 -6.21 17.64
N SER A 513 -15.79 -7.44 18.12
CA SER A 513 -16.10 -8.66 17.36
C SER A 513 -17.60 -8.80 17.07
N VAL A 514 -18.45 -8.56 18.08
CA VAL A 514 -19.91 -8.57 17.91
C VAL A 514 -20.31 -7.53 16.88
N ARG A 515 -19.79 -6.30 17.00
CA ARG A 515 -20.14 -5.21 16.08
C ARG A 515 -19.77 -5.53 14.62
N ILE A 516 -18.60 -6.13 14.39
CA ILE A 516 -18.20 -6.58 13.05
C ILE A 516 -19.13 -7.69 12.56
N GLY A 517 -19.43 -8.68 13.40
CA GLY A 517 -20.29 -9.82 13.05
C GLY A 517 -21.77 -9.46 12.85
N GLU A 518 -22.24 -8.33 13.40
CA GLU A 518 -23.56 -7.77 13.12
C GLU A 518 -23.64 -7.11 11.75
N MET A 519 -22.52 -6.56 11.24
CA MET A 519 -22.46 -5.80 9.99
C MET A 519 -22.06 -6.66 8.80
N ILE A 520 -20.99 -7.44 8.93
CA ILE A 520 -20.36 -8.17 7.83
C ILE A 520 -21.01 -9.53 7.63
N SER A 521 -21.23 -9.91 6.38
CA SER A 521 -21.65 -11.28 6.02
C SER A 521 -20.49 -12.24 6.20
N LEU A 522 -20.71 -13.33 6.94
CA LEU A 522 -19.70 -14.35 7.22
C LEU A 522 -19.84 -15.55 6.28
N ASP A 523 -18.74 -16.27 6.05
CA ASP A 523 -18.73 -17.44 5.17
C ASP A 523 -19.79 -18.48 5.59
N GLY A 524 -20.69 -18.83 4.67
CA GLY A 524 -21.77 -19.79 4.89
C GLY A 524 -23.16 -19.17 5.09
N GLU A 525 -23.28 -17.85 5.25
CA GLU A 525 -24.57 -17.16 5.23
C GLU A 525 -25.11 -17.10 3.78
N SER A 526 -26.21 -17.83 3.50
CA SER A 526 -26.74 -18.03 2.14
C SER A 526 -27.87 -17.07 1.74
N ASP A 527 -28.04 -15.97 2.48
CA ASP A 527 -29.18 -15.05 2.38
C ASP A 527 -29.12 -14.10 1.17
N GLN A 528 -27.96 -14.02 0.50
CA GLN A 528 -27.69 -13.12 -0.63
C GLN A 528 -27.17 -13.85 -1.86
N LYS A 529 -28.03 -14.60 -2.53
CA LYS A 529 -27.69 -15.26 -3.80
C LYS A 529 -27.68 -14.26 -4.96
N ILE A 530 -26.71 -14.39 -5.86
CA ILE A 530 -26.65 -13.63 -7.11
C ILE A 530 -27.91 -13.93 -7.95
N CYS A 531 -28.46 -12.92 -8.61
CA CYS A 531 -29.62 -13.11 -9.49
C CYS A 531 -29.29 -14.08 -10.63
N SER A 532 -30.29 -14.86 -11.06
CA SER A 532 -30.11 -15.78 -12.19
C SER A 532 -31.45 -15.96 -12.92
N TYR A 533 -31.40 -15.90 -14.25
CA TYR A 533 -32.56 -16.09 -15.12
C TYR A 533 -32.14 -16.84 -16.39
N ASP A 534 -32.91 -17.84 -16.82
CA ASP A 534 -32.52 -18.75 -17.92
C ASP A 534 -32.29 -18.06 -19.28
N ASN A 535 -32.90 -16.90 -19.49
CA ASN A 535 -32.84 -16.10 -20.71
C ASN A 535 -31.65 -15.13 -20.76
N ILE A 536 -30.90 -14.97 -19.67
CA ILE A 536 -29.73 -14.08 -19.56
C ILE A 536 -28.52 -14.89 -19.08
N PRO A 537 -27.33 -14.77 -19.70
CA PRO A 537 -26.13 -15.47 -19.23
C PRO A 537 -25.82 -15.17 -17.75
N SER A 538 -25.57 -16.19 -16.92
CA SER A 538 -25.28 -16.00 -15.48
C SER A 538 -24.05 -15.12 -15.22
N GLU A 539 -23.05 -15.20 -16.09
CA GLU A 539 -21.84 -14.37 -16.07
C GLU A 539 -22.14 -12.87 -15.99
N PHE A 540 -23.26 -12.42 -16.57
CA PHE A 540 -23.68 -11.02 -16.49
C PHE A 540 -23.99 -10.61 -15.05
N PHE A 541 -24.83 -11.39 -14.34
CA PHE A 541 -25.17 -11.10 -12.95
C PHE A 541 -23.98 -11.29 -12.01
N GLU A 542 -23.11 -12.26 -12.30
CA GLU A 542 -21.86 -12.47 -11.56
C GLU A 542 -20.96 -11.24 -11.63
N ASP A 543 -20.68 -10.71 -12.82
CA ASP A 543 -19.82 -9.53 -12.99
C ASP A 543 -20.46 -8.26 -12.35
N MET A 544 -21.78 -8.14 -12.37
CA MET A 544 -22.49 -6.96 -11.86
C MET A 544 -22.70 -6.95 -10.34
N GLU A 545 -23.03 -8.11 -9.74
CA GLU A 545 -23.42 -8.19 -8.32
C GLU A 545 -22.30 -8.63 -7.39
N SER A 546 -21.32 -9.41 -7.86
CA SER A 546 -20.24 -9.94 -7.01
C SER A 546 -19.39 -8.85 -6.33
N THR A 547 -19.32 -7.65 -6.92
CA THR A 547 -18.50 -6.55 -6.38
C THR A 547 -19.05 -5.91 -5.11
N TRP A 548 -20.29 -6.25 -4.69
CA TRP A 548 -20.91 -5.66 -3.50
C TRP A 548 -21.83 -6.62 -2.73
N LYS A 549 -22.41 -7.62 -3.39
CA LYS A 549 -23.33 -8.57 -2.78
C LYS A 549 -22.59 -9.56 -1.87
N GLY A 550 -23.15 -9.88 -0.71
CA GLY A 550 -22.52 -10.77 0.28
C GLY A 550 -21.35 -10.16 1.04
N ARG A 551 -21.18 -8.83 1.01
CA ARG A 551 -20.13 -8.11 1.76
C ARG A 551 -20.62 -7.60 3.12
N VAL A 552 -21.91 -7.28 3.21
CA VAL A 552 -22.63 -6.77 4.38
C VAL A 552 -23.93 -7.56 4.51
N LYS A 553 -24.40 -7.79 5.73
CA LYS A 553 -25.63 -8.56 5.98
C LYS A 553 -26.85 -7.92 5.32
N ARG A 554 -27.73 -8.77 4.78
CA ARG A 554 -28.92 -8.37 4.02
C ARG A 554 -29.81 -7.40 4.79
N ILE A 555 -29.93 -7.60 6.11
CA ILE A 555 -30.71 -6.73 7.01
C ILE A 555 -30.35 -5.23 6.94
N HIS A 556 -29.12 -4.87 6.54
CA HIS A 556 -28.67 -3.48 6.47
C HIS A 556 -28.84 -2.84 5.09
N ILE A 557 -29.13 -3.65 4.07
CA ILE A 557 -29.21 -3.24 2.65
C ILE A 557 -30.42 -3.86 1.93
N GLU A 558 -31.43 -4.32 2.68
CA GLU A 558 -32.65 -4.92 2.13
C GLU A 558 -33.34 -4.04 1.07
N PRO A 559 -33.55 -2.72 1.28
CA PRO A 559 -34.24 -1.93 0.27
C PRO A 559 -33.44 -1.82 -1.03
N GLU A 560 -32.11 -1.70 -0.96
CA GLU A 560 -31.25 -1.66 -2.15
C GLU A 560 -31.19 -3.02 -2.85
N ILE A 561 -31.14 -4.14 -2.11
CA ILE A 561 -31.21 -5.49 -2.69
C ILE A 561 -32.55 -5.69 -3.40
N ALA A 562 -33.66 -5.31 -2.78
CA ALA A 562 -34.98 -5.44 -3.39
C ALA A 562 -35.11 -4.60 -4.66
N GLU A 563 -34.55 -3.38 -4.70
CA GLU A 563 -34.51 -2.55 -5.91
C GLU A 563 -33.74 -3.24 -7.05
N VAL A 564 -32.58 -3.86 -6.75
CA VAL A 564 -31.80 -4.62 -7.73
C VAL A 564 -32.54 -5.86 -8.21
N GLU A 565 -33.15 -6.64 -7.30
CA GLU A 565 -33.91 -7.85 -7.63
C GLU A 565 -35.10 -7.51 -8.55
N MET A 566 -35.84 -6.42 -8.24
CA MET A 566 -36.93 -5.92 -9.10
C MET A 566 -36.42 -5.44 -10.47
N ALA A 567 -35.30 -4.73 -10.51
CA ALA A 567 -34.71 -4.25 -11.77
C ALA A 567 -34.20 -5.41 -12.63
N ALA A 568 -33.63 -6.46 -12.01
CA ALA A 568 -33.19 -7.67 -12.68
C ALA A 568 -34.37 -8.44 -13.28
N GLU A 569 -35.47 -8.55 -12.55
CA GLU A 569 -36.71 -9.15 -13.05
C GLU A 569 -37.26 -8.36 -14.25
N ALA A 570 -37.32 -7.03 -14.14
CA ALA A 570 -37.75 -6.17 -15.24
C ALA A 570 -36.86 -6.29 -16.49
N LEU A 571 -35.54 -6.41 -16.31
CA LEU A 571 -34.59 -6.66 -17.39
C LEU A 571 -34.83 -8.04 -18.04
N SER A 572 -35.04 -9.07 -17.22
CA SER A 572 -35.37 -10.41 -17.70
C SER A 572 -36.67 -10.43 -18.51
N LEU A 573 -37.72 -9.72 -18.05
CA LEU A 573 -38.97 -9.58 -18.78
C LEU A 573 -38.76 -8.85 -20.11
N ALA A 574 -38.02 -7.73 -20.12
CA ALA A 574 -37.71 -7.00 -21.35
C ALA A 574 -36.95 -7.86 -22.38
N VAL A 575 -35.92 -8.60 -21.95
CA VAL A 575 -35.17 -9.53 -22.79
C VAL A 575 -36.05 -10.66 -23.32
N THR A 576 -36.93 -11.20 -22.47
CA THR A 576 -37.89 -12.25 -22.83
C THR A 576 -38.83 -11.80 -23.92
N GLU A 577 -39.48 -10.64 -23.73
CA GLU A 577 -40.48 -10.12 -24.66
C GLU A 577 -39.87 -9.67 -25.99
N ASP A 578 -38.70 -9.05 -25.96
CA ASP A 578 -38.11 -8.44 -27.16
C ASP A 578 -37.24 -9.41 -27.97
N PHE A 579 -36.52 -10.33 -27.32
CA PHE A 579 -35.54 -11.20 -28.01
C PHE A 579 -36.01 -12.65 -28.21
N LEU A 580 -36.78 -13.25 -27.29
CA LEU A 580 -37.18 -14.65 -27.44
C LEU A 580 -38.11 -14.92 -28.64
N PRO A 581 -39.05 -14.04 -29.02
CA PRO A 581 -39.83 -14.23 -30.23
C PRO A 581 -38.95 -14.29 -31.49
N ILE A 582 -37.89 -13.49 -31.51
CA ILE A 582 -36.91 -13.46 -32.61
C ILE A 582 -36.13 -14.78 -32.66
N ILE A 583 -35.61 -15.24 -31.53
CA ILE A 583 -34.88 -16.51 -31.43
C ILE A 583 -35.75 -17.69 -31.82
N SER A 584 -37.01 -17.72 -31.37
CA SER A 584 -37.97 -18.78 -31.67
C SER A 584 -38.24 -18.87 -33.18
N ARG A 585 -38.41 -17.71 -33.84
CA ARG A 585 -38.53 -17.63 -35.29
C ARG A 585 -37.27 -18.13 -36.01
N ILE A 586 -36.09 -17.73 -35.55
CA ILE A 586 -34.82 -18.15 -36.15
C ILE A 586 -34.68 -19.67 -36.06
N LYS A 587 -34.94 -20.26 -34.89
CA LYS A 587 -34.92 -21.71 -34.66
C LYS A 587 -35.89 -22.45 -35.59
N ALA A 588 -37.09 -21.91 -35.81
CA ALA A 588 -38.07 -22.48 -36.75
C ALA A 588 -37.62 -22.43 -38.22
N THR A 589 -36.73 -21.49 -38.58
CA THR A 589 -36.30 -21.24 -39.97
C THR A 589 -34.91 -21.82 -40.29
N THR A 590 -34.24 -22.46 -39.34
CA THR A 590 -32.81 -22.79 -39.49
C THR A 590 -32.58 -23.94 -40.48
N ALA A 591 -31.82 -23.68 -41.56
CA ALA A 591 -31.36 -24.69 -42.53
C ALA A 591 -29.95 -25.22 -42.21
N PRO A 592 -29.56 -26.44 -42.64
CA PRO A 592 -28.33 -27.13 -42.20
C PRO A 592 -27.00 -26.44 -42.56
N LEU A 593 -26.98 -25.55 -43.56
CA LEU A 593 -25.78 -24.84 -44.01
C LEU A 593 -26.09 -23.35 -44.23
N GLY A 594 -25.62 -22.48 -43.33
CA GLY A 594 -25.56 -21.02 -43.55
C GLY A 594 -26.84 -20.21 -43.28
N GLY A 595 -27.79 -20.76 -42.52
CA GLY A 595 -29.07 -20.12 -42.17
C GLY A 595 -29.00 -18.93 -41.18
N PRO A 596 -30.16 -18.33 -40.84
CA PRO A 596 -30.26 -17.25 -39.87
C PRO A 596 -29.70 -17.70 -38.51
N LYS A 597 -28.95 -16.83 -37.84
CA LYS A 597 -28.41 -17.07 -36.50
C LYS A 597 -28.78 -15.91 -35.59
N GLY A 598 -29.09 -16.21 -34.33
CA GLY A 598 -29.49 -15.24 -33.31
C GLY A 598 -29.37 -15.84 -31.93
N GLU A 599 -28.67 -15.16 -31.04
CA GLU A 599 -28.46 -15.56 -29.64
C GLU A 599 -28.41 -14.32 -28.74
N ILE A 600 -28.81 -14.49 -27.48
CA ILE A 600 -28.65 -13.46 -26.44
C ILE A 600 -27.27 -13.67 -25.84
N LEU A 601 -26.44 -12.63 -25.83
CA LEU A 601 -25.09 -12.70 -25.31
C LEU A 601 -24.78 -11.53 -24.40
N TYR A 602 -23.90 -11.79 -23.45
CA TYR A 602 -23.31 -10.79 -22.59
C TYR A 602 -22.10 -10.14 -23.28
N ALA A 603 -22.21 -8.85 -23.60
CA ALA A 603 -21.13 -8.02 -24.11
C ALA A 603 -20.34 -7.40 -22.94
N ARG A 604 -19.38 -8.16 -22.41
CA ARG A 604 -18.57 -7.78 -21.23
C ARG A 604 -17.99 -6.37 -21.25
N GLU A 605 -17.41 -5.94 -22.38
CA GLU A 605 -16.80 -4.61 -22.54
C GLU A 605 -17.80 -3.44 -22.38
N HIS A 606 -19.08 -3.72 -22.55
CA HIS A 606 -20.16 -2.75 -22.44
C HIS A 606 -21.09 -3.03 -21.25
N GLU A 607 -20.77 -4.05 -20.45
CA GLU A 607 -21.58 -4.48 -19.31
C GLU A 607 -23.06 -4.72 -19.70
N ALA A 608 -23.33 -5.16 -20.94
CA ALA A 608 -24.68 -5.16 -21.50
C ALA A 608 -25.12 -6.52 -22.06
N VAL A 609 -26.42 -6.80 -21.98
CA VAL A 609 -27.02 -8.02 -22.54
C VAL A 609 -27.77 -7.66 -23.83
N TRP A 610 -27.28 -8.17 -24.96
CA TRP A 610 -27.78 -7.80 -26.28
C TRP A 610 -28.08 -9.02 -27.15
N PHE A 611 -28.89 -8.80 -28.19
CA PHE A 611 -29.13 -9.78 -29.23
C PHE A 611 -28.01 -9.72 -30.28
N LYS A 612 -27.31 -10.83 -30.49
CA LYS A 612 -26.32 -10.98 -31.56
C LYS A 612 -26.91 -11.84 -32.68
N GLY A 613 -27.00 -11.30 -33.90
CA GLY A 613 -27.62 -12.02 -35.00
C GLY A 613 -27.10 -11.71 -36.40
N LYS A 614 -27.22 -12.70 -37.30
CA LYS A 614 -26.91 -12.61 -38.73
C LYS A 614 -28.06 -13.13 -39.59
N LYS A 615 -28.33 -12.46 -40.71
CA LYS A 615 -29.26 -12.91 -41.76
C LYS A 615 -30.66 -13.29 -41.25
N PHE A 616 -31.10 -12.73 -40.13
CA PHE A 616 -32.36 -13.05 -39.46
C PHE A 616 -33.55 -12.19 -39.92
N ARG A 617 -33.27 -11.08 -40.62
CA ARG A 617 -34.32 -10.20 -41.16
C ARG A 617 -35.00 -10.89 -42.35
N PRO A 618 -36.34 -11.07 -42.34
CA PRO A 618 -37.05 -11.72 -43.42
C PRO A 618 -37.08 -10.85 -44.68
N THR A 619 -37.09 -11.49 -45.85
CA THR A 619 -37.15 -10.82 -47.16
C THR A 619 -38.55 -10.29 -47.48
N VAL A 620 -39.59 -10.94 -46.92
CA VAL A 620 -41.00 -10.57 -47.04
C VAL A 620 -41.60 -10.52 -45.63
N TRP A 621 -42.29 -9.43 -45.29
CA TRP A 621 -42.91 -9.23 -43.98
C TRP A 621 -44.36 -9.73 -44.00
N ALA A 622 -44.69 -10.64 -43.09
CA ALA A 622 -46.02 -11.25 -42.95
C ALA A 622 -46.69 -10.94 -41.60
N SER A 623 -46.10 -10.06 -40.77
CA SER A 623 -46.62 -9.65 -39.45
C SER A 623 -46.85 -10.81 -38.49
N THR A 624 -46.01 -11.85 -38.60
CA THR A 624 -46.02 -12.99 -37.67
C THR A 624 -45.28 -12.66 -36.36
N PRO A 625 -45.55 -13.37 -35.26
CA PRO A 625 -44.79 -13.22 -34.01
C PRO A 625 -43.27 -13.30 -34.26
N GLY A 626 -42.51 -12.35 -33.69
CA GLY A 626 -41.08 -12.18 -33.91
C GLY A 626 -40.71 -11.17 -35.01
N GLU A 627 -41.56 -10.93 -36.02
CA GLU A 627 -41.28 -9.89 -37.03
C GLU A 627 -41.47 -8.48 -36.47
N GLU A 628 -42.47 -8.28 -35.62
CA GLU A 628 -42.72 -7.00 -34.95
C GLU A 628 -41.54 -6.61 -34.06
N GLN A 629 -41.00 -7.58 -33.32
CA GLN A 629 -39.82 -7.41 -32.47
C GLN A 629 -38.56 -7.13 -33.32
N ILE A 630 -38.38 -7.79 -34.47
CA ILE A 630 -37.26 -7.51 -35.39
C ILE A 630 -37.30 -6.05 -35.88
N LYS A 631 -38.49 -5.47 -36.10
CA LYS A 631 -38.63 -4.06 -36.52
C LYS A 631 -38.21 -3.08 -35.41
N GLN A 632 -38.31 -3.47 -34.15
CA GLN A 632 -37.94 -2.65 -33.00
C GLN A 632 -36.43 -2.67 -32.69
N LEU A 633 -35.68 -3.63 -33.27
CA LEU A 633 -34.24 -3.75 -33.07
C LEU A 633 -33.48 -2.54 -33.64
N LYS A 634 -32.68 -1.92 -32.78
CA LYS A 634 -31.70 -0.90 -33.11
C LYS A 634 -30.29 -1.49 -32.98
N PRO A 635 -29.30 -0.99 -33.74
CA PRO A 635 -27.92 -1.36 -33.51
C PRO A 635 -27.50 -1.00 -32.08
N ALA A 636 -26.83 -1.92 -31.39
CA ALA A 636 -26.28 -1.63 -30.07
C ALA A 636 -25.21 -0.52 -30.16
N VAL A 637 -25.17 0.37 -29.18
CA VAL A 637 -24.24 1.50 -29.13
C VAL A 637 -23.34 1.43 -27.91
N ASP A 638 -22.10 1.88 -28.05
CA ASP A 638 -21.18 2.07 -26.94
C ASP A 638 -21.58 3.28 -26.09
N SER A 639 -20.91 3.49 -24.96
CA SER A 639 -21.10 4.65 -24.08
C SER A 639 -20.83 6.01 -24.75
N LYS A 640 -20.28 6.03 -25.97
CA LYS A 640 -20.03 7.22 -26.78
C LYS A 640 -21.06 7.36 -27.93
N GLY A 641 -22.10 6.54 -27.94
CA GLY A 641 -23.15 6.52 -28.96
C GLY A 641 -22.70 5.94 -30.31
N ARG A 642 -21.58 5.21 -30.36
CA ARG A 642 -21.07 4.60 -31.59
C ARG A 642 -21.55 3.16 -31.68
N LYS A 643 -21.96 2.75 -32.88
CA LYS A 643 -22.45 1.40 -33.14
C LYS A 643 -21.38 0.34 -32.84
N VAL A 644 -21.75 -0.67 -32.05
CA VAL A 644 -20.89 -1.80 -31.68
C VAL A 644 -21.03 -2.90 -32.71
N GLY A 645 -20.21 -2.85 -33.78
CA GLY A 645 -20.25 -3.86 -34.85
C GLY A 645 -21.58 -3.93 -35.61
N GLU A 646 -21.69 -4.83 -36.59
CA GLU A 646 -22.89 -4.95 -37.42
C GLU A 646 -23.91 -5.97 -36.92
N GLU A 647 -23.51 -6.79 -35.96
CA GLU A 647 -24.23 -7.99 -35.53
C GLU A 647 -24.94 -7.84 -34.19
N TRP A 648 -24.69 -6.75 -33.47
CA TRP A 648 -25.24 -6.49 -32.15
C TRP A 648 -26.44 -5.55 -32.22
N PHE A 649 -27.51 -5.95 -31.55
CA PHE A 649 -28.78 -5.24 -31.54
C PHE A 649 -29.36 -5.18 -30.12
N SER A 650 -30.05 -4.08 -29.85
CA SER A 650 -30.83 -3.88 -28.64
C SER A 650 -32.18 -3.24 -28.99
N THR A 651 -33.05 -3.06 -27.99
CA THR A 651 -34.30 -2.31 -28.09
C THR A 651 -34.30 -1.19 -27.05
N LEU A 652 -35.17 -0.19 -27.24
CA LEU A 652 -35.31 0.88 -26.25
C LEU A 652 -35.73 0.33 -24.87
N LYS A 653 -36.61 -0.68 -24.85
CA LYS A 653 -37.09 -1.30 -23.61
C LYS A 653 -35.97 -2.03 -22.87
N VAL A 654 -35.13 -2.78 -23.58
CA VAL A 654 -33.97 -3.47 -22.99
C VAL A 654 -32.91 -2.46 -22.53
N GLU A 655 -32.64 -1.41 -23.31
CA GLU A 655 -31.71 -0.34 -22.91
C GLU A 655 -32.16 0.38 -21.63
N GLU A 656 -33.44 0.76 -21.53
CA GLU A 656 -34.00 1.38 -20.33
C GLU A 656 -33.98 0.45 -19.11
N ALA A 657 -34.30 -0.84 -19.30
CA ALA A 657 -34.27 -1.80 -18.20
C ALA A 657 -32.84 -2.07 -17.72
N LEU A 658 -31.88 -2.13 -18.65
CA LEU A 658 -30.47 -2.31 -18.34
C LEU A 658 -29.91 -1.08 -17.59
N GLU A 659 -30.25 0.13 -18.01
CA GLU A 659 -29.88 1.37 -17.32
C GLU A 659 -30.41 1.41 -15.89
N ARG A 660 -31.69 1.05 -15.68
CA ARG A 660 -32.28 0.95 -14.33
C ARG A 660 -31.57 -0.10 -13.46
N TYR A 661 -31.22 -1.25 -14.03
CA TYR A 661 -30.48 -2.30 -13.32
C TYR A 661 -29.08 -1.83 -12.91
N HIS A 662 -28.34 -1.17 -13.81
CA HIS A 662 -27.04 -0.58 -13.47
C HIS A 662 -27.16 0.51 -12.40
N GLU A 663 -28.17 1.36 -12.47
CA GLU A 663 -28.42 2.40 -11.46
C GLU A 663 -28.70 1.78 -10.08
N ALA A 664 -29.57 0.77 -10.02
CA ALA A 664 -29.87 0.04 -8.80
C ALA A 664 -28.60 -0.65 -8.22
N GLY A 665 -27.82 -1.32 -9.07
CA GLY A 665 -26.56 -1.95 -8.66
C GLY A 665 -25.52 -0.94 -8.16
N ALA A 666 -25.42 0.23 -8.80
CA ALA A 666 -24.54 1.31 -8.36
C ALA A 666 -24.97 1.90 -7.01
N LYS A 667 -26.29 2.07 -6.77
CA LYS A 667 -26.84 2.49 -5.48
C LYS A 667 -26.53 1.47 -4.38
N ALA A 668 -26.78 0.19 -4.63
CA ALA A 668 -26.49 -0.89 -3.69
C ALA A 668 -24.99 -0.94 -3.34
N LYS A 669 -24.12 -0.87 -4.35
CA LYS A 669 -22.66 -0.79 -4.15
C LYS A 669 -22.27 0.43 -3.33
N ALA A 670 -22.79 1.62 -3.66
CA ALA A 670 -22.50 2.83 -2.91
C ALA A 670 -22.92 2.71 -1.44
N LYS A 671 -24.07 2.08 -1.18
CA LYS A 671 -24.57 1.83 0.17
C LYS A 671 -23.68 0.89 0.96
N VAL A 672 -23.24 -0.22 0.37
CA VAL A 672 -22.29 -1.15 0.98
C VAL A 672 -20.99 -0.43 1.35
N LEU A 673 -20.44 0.36 0.43
CA LEU A 673 -19.21 1.12 0.69
C LEU A 673 -19.39 2.18 1.80
N GLU A 674 -20.56 2.81 1.90
CA GLU A 674 -20.90 3.72 2.99
C GLU A 674 -20.88 2.99 4.35
N LEU A 675 -21.51 1.82 4.44
CA LEU A 675 -21.56 1.03 5.67
C LEU A 675 -20.19 0.54 6.12
N LEU A 676 -19.34 0.06 5.20
CA LEU A 676 -17.97 -0.35 5.51
C LEU A 676 -17.10 0.82 6.00
N ARG A 677 -17.27 2.01 5.41
CA ARG A 677 -16.62 3.25 5.88
C ARG A 677 -17.14 3.70 7.25
N GLY A 678 -18.43 3.50 7.51
CA GLY A 678 -19.05 3.70 8.82
C GLY A 678 -18.42 2.81 9.88
N LEU A 679 -18.34 1.50 9.61
CA LEU A 679 -17.72 0.53 10.51
C LEU A 679 -16.26 0.86 10.81
N SER A 680 -15.49 1.30 9.79
CA SER A 680 -14.11 1.77 10.00
C SER A 680 -14.04 2.91 11.02
N SER A 681 -14.96 3.87 10.91
CA SER A 681 -15.02 5.04 11.79
C SER A 681 -15.36 4.66 13.24
N GLU A 682 -16.26 3.69 13.42
CA GLU A 682 -16.59 3.17 14.75
C GLU A 682 -15.40 2.45 15.39
N LEU A 683 -14.73 1.56 14.65
CA LEU A 683 -13.57 0.81 15.13
C LEU A 683 -12.33 1.67 15.36
N GLN A 684 -12.22 2.84 14.71
CA GLN A 684 -11.13 3.78 14.92
C GLN A 684 -11.02 4.21 16.40
N THR A 685 -12.14 4.30 17.12
CA THR A 685 -12.15 4.61 18.57
C THR A 685 -11.47 3.52 19.42
N LYS A 686 -11.41 2.29 18.90
CA LYS A 686 -10.83 1.11 19.54
C LYS A 686 -9.44 0.76 19.00
N ILE A 687 -8.79 1.68 18.28
CA ILE A 687 -7.57 1.37 17.53
C ILE A 687 -6.45 0.82 18.41
N ASN A 688 -6.28 1.34 19.63
CA ASN A 688 -5.26 0.86 20.57
C ASN A 688 -5.50 -0.60 20.97
N ILE A 689 -6.76 -1.00 21.18
CA ILE A 689 -7.15 -2.38 21.48
C ILE A 689 -6.82 -3.28 20.28
N LEU A 690 -7.18 -2.85 19.07
CA LEU A 690 -6.90 -3.62 17.84
C LEU A 690 -5.40 -3.79 17.59
N VAL A 691 -4.61 -2.72 17.78
CA VAL A 691 -3.14 -2.75 17.68
C VAL A 691 -2.54 -3.71 18.69
N PHE A 692 -3.01 -3.67 19.94
CA PHE A 692 -2.55 -4.54 21.01
C PHE A 692 -2.90 -6.00 20.73
N ALA A 693 -4.17 -6.29 20.41
CA ALA A 693 -4.66 -7.62 20.04
C ALA A 693 -3.87 -8.23 18.87
N SER A 694 -3.67 -7.43 17.82
CA SER A 694 -2.90 -7.83 16.63
C SER A 694 -1.46 -8.18 16.97
N MET A 695 -0.78 -7.38 17.81
CA MET A 695 0.59 -7.67 18.22
C MET A 695 0.67 -8.87 19.18
N LEU A 696 -0.31 -9.02 20.07
CA LEU A 696 -0.40 -10.16 20.98
C LEU A 696 -0.43 -11.48 20.20
N LEU A 697 -1.25 -11.59 19.16
CA LEU A 697 -1.30 -12.79 18.34
C LEU A 697 -0.04 -13.01 17.52
N VAL A 698 0.64 -11.95 17.07
CA VAL A 698 1.96 -12.07 16.39
C VAL A 698 3.00 -12.69 17.34
N ILE A 699 3.05 -12.21 18.59
CA ILE A 699 3.95 -12.75 19.62
C ILE A 699 3.55 -14.18 19.96
N GLY A 700 2.25 -14.44 20.17
CA GLY A 700 1.70 -15.76 20.41
C GLY A 700 2.10 -16.77 19.32
N LYS A 701 1.90 -16.40 18.04
CA LYS A 701 2.30 -17.23 16.90
C LYS A 701 3.80 -17.51 16.88
N ALA A 702 4.62 -16.49 17.13
CA ALA A 702 6.07 -16.60 17.12
C ALA A 702 6.58 -17.59 18.16
N LEU A 703 6.12 -17.44 19.41
CA LEU A 703 6.50 -18.31 20.52
C LEU A 703 5.97 -19.73 20.31
N PHE A 704 4.73 -19.86 19.84
CA PHE A 704 4.13 -21.16 19.62
C PHE A 704 4.81 -21.94 18.48
N ALA A 705 5.13 -21.27 17.38
CA ALA A 705 5.89 -21.84 16.27
C ALA A 705 7.28 -22.30 16.72
N HIS A 706 7.94 -21.52 17.58
CA HIS A 706 9.23 -21.90 18.16
C HIS A 706 9.12 -23.16 19.03
N VAL A 707 8.18 -23.19 19.97
CA VAL A 707 8.00 -24.32 20.90
C VAL A 707 7.73 -25.62 20.14
N ARG A 708 6.82 -25.62 19.15
CA ARG A 708 6.52 -26.81 18.35
C ARG A 708 7.72 -27.30 17.54
N PHE A 709 8.53 -26.39 17.01
CA PHE A 709 9.68 -26.79 16.22
C PHE A 709 10.76 -27.45 17.10
N VAL A 710 11.03 -26.87 18.28
CA VAL A 710 12.02 -27.43 19.21
C VAL A 710 11.58 -28.77 19.80
N THR A 711 10.28 -28.96 20.09
CA THR A 711 9.78 -30.25 20.60
C THR A 711 9.82 -31.37 19.56
N CYS A 712 9.67 -31.05 18.27
CA CYS A 712 9.82 -32.03 17.19
C CYS A 712 11.28 -32.43 16.89
N PHE A 713 12.26 -31.63 17.30
CA PHE A 713 13.69 -31.88 17.08
C PHE A 713 14.48 -31.79 18.39
N PRO A 714 14.42 -32.82 19.27
CA PRO A 714 15.05 -32.79 20.60
C PRO A 714 16.58 -32.69 20.58
N GLU A 715 17.22 -33.00 19.45
CA GLU A 715 18.67 -32.79 19.22
C GLU A 715 19.08 -31.30 19.21
N LEU A 716 18.11 -30.38 19.05
CA LEU A 716 18.29 -28.91 19.10
C LEU A 716 18.04 -28.30 20.49
N THR A 717 18.03 -29.11 21.54
CA THR A 717 17.77 -28.68 22.94
C THR A 717 18.70 -27.54 23.42
N LEU A 718 19.91 -27.41 22.85
CA LEU A 718 20.85 -26.30 23.09
C LEU A 718 20.44 -24.96 22.42
N CYS A 719 19.55 -24.97 21.42
CA CYS A 719 19.07 -23.80 20.68
C CYS A 719 17.71 -23.28 21.17
N ASN A 720 17.21 -23.78 22.28
CA ASN A 720 15.95 -23.36 22.87
C ASN A 720 16.03 -21.86 23.25
N LEU A 721 14.98 -21.06 23.01
CA LEU A 721 14.93 -19.65 23.49
C LEU A 721 15.22 -19.58 24.99
N HIS A 722 14.83 -20.64 25.72
CA HIS A 722 15.16 -20.87 27.13
C HIS A 722 16.66 -20.80 27.44
N TYR A 723 17.52 -21.40 26.60
CA TYR A 723 18.98 -21.37 26.76
C TYR A 723 19.59 -20.07 26.27
N TRP A 724 19.09 -19.48 25.17
CA TRP A 724 19.58 -18.20 24.68
C TRP A 724 19.30 -17.06 25.65
N ILE A 725 18.07 -16.98 26.19
CA ILE A 725 17.73 -16.03 27.25
C ILE A 725 18.55 -16.33 28.51
N TYR A 726 18.80 -17.58 28.87
CA TYR A 726 19.64 -17.87 30.04
C TYR A 726 21.11 -17.46 29.85
N ILE A 727 21.71 -17.74 28.69
CA ILE A 727 23.09 -17.38 28.33
C ILE A 727 23.29 -15.85 28.24
N TYR A 728 22.25 -15.10 27.89
CA TYR A 728 22.36 -13.65 27.74
C TYR A 728 22.32 -12.87 29.06
N TYR A 729 21.82 -13.49 30.14
CA TYR A 729 21.63 -12.85 31.46
C TYR A 729 22.48 -13.49 32.57
N CYS A 730 23.23 -14.54 32.27
CA CYS A 730 24.35 -15.03 33.07
C CYS A 730 25.65 -14.41 32.55
#